data_AF-A0A132A0F1-F1
#
_entry.id   AF-A0A132A0F1-F1
#
_cell.length_a   1.000
_cell.length_b   1.000
_cell.length_c   1.000
_cell.angle_alpha   90.00
_cell.angle_beta   90.00
_cell.angle_gamma   90.00
#
_symmetry.space_group_name_H-M   'P 1'
#
loop_
_entity.id
_entity.type
_entity.pdbx_description
1 polymer ?
#
loop_
_entity_poly.entity_id
_entity_poly.type
_entity_poly.pdbx_seq_one_letter_code
_entity_poly.pdbx_strand_id
1 'polypeptide(L)'
;MDSGGGGGGSNRSGSAAEIPPLPNKTPKMSAPVLQHLYRVRTMSTVDDHDAPVSTEGNIPEGVQKGKIIGVFTSGGDSQGMNAAVRAVVRMGLYLGCRVYFIKEGYQGMVDGGDHIIEASWVSVSGIIHKGGTVIGSARCKEFRTHEGRLKAAYNLIQYGITNLVVIGGDGSLTGANLFRQEWSSLVKELVDSGQITTKKAEAVEHLHIVGMVGSIDNDFCGTDMTIGTDSALHRIIEAIDAIVTTASSHQRTFILEVMGRHCGYLALVAALASEADYVFIPEWPPEANWPEKLCNKIEEERRHGKRLNIIIVAEGATDLEGNDIEAEHVKDVIVKNTGQDTRITVLGHVQRGGSPSAFDRILGSRMGAEAVLALLEATPESQACVVSLDGNLAVRVPLMQCVEKTKSVACAMGDKKWDNAVQLRGVSFKRNLETYRMLTKINPPKTIEHKGYRLAVMHCGAPCCGMNSAVRSFVRNIIFRGDTALAIHDGFDGFIEGDIRPITWTEVSGWVGQGGANLGTRRTLPDDKNIEQIVKQLKQFRIQGLLVIGGFEAFHSVLNLAERRNQFAELCIPMCVIPATISNNVPGTDFSLGTDTALNEITEICDRIRQSAQGTKRRVFVVETMGGYCGYLATLAGLAGGADAAYIFEEPFTINDLISDIRLMHAKMDEGVTRGLILR
;
A
#
# COMPACT_ATOMS: atom_id res chain seq x y z
N MET A 1 8.89 7.67 73.53
CA MET A 1 10.08 6.93 73.97
C MET A 1 10.86 6.59 72.72
N ASP A 2 12.06 7.14 72.68
CA ASP A 2 12.96 7.28 71.54
C ASP A 2 13.71 5.99 71.12
N SER A 3 14.44 6.20 70.00
CA SER A 3 15.59 5.49 69.41
C SER A 3 15.20 4.51 68.29
N GLY A 4 15.57 4.67 67.01
CA GLY A 4 16.73 5.35 66.39
C GLY A 4 17.76 4.25 66.03
N GLY A 5 18.24 4.04 64.81
CA GLY A 5 18.06 4.65 63.50
C GLY A 5 18.75 3.78 62.43
N GLY A 6 18.95 4.30 61.22
CA GLY A 6 19.81 3.68 60.21
C GLY A 6 19.34 3.94 58.78
N GLY A 7 19.81 5.04 58.18
CA GLY A 7 19.56 5.40 56.79
C GLY A 7 20.43 4.64 55.78
N GLY A 8 20.04 4.71 54.51
CA GLY A 8 20.81 4.15 53.39
C GLY A 8 20.07 4.26 52.05
N GLY A 9 19.82 5.47 51.57
CA GLY A 9 19.42 5.71 50.18
C GLY A 9 20.65 5.57 49.27
N SER A 10 20.64 4.58 48.38
CA SER A 10 21.71 4.39 47.39
C SER A 10 21.33 5.03 46.06
N ASN A 11 22.00 6.15 45.76
CA ASN A 11 22.17 6.65 44.40
C ASN A 11 22.94 5.60 43.59
N ARG A 12 22.33 5.02 42.55
CA ARG A 12 23.06 4.34 41.49
C ARG A 12 23.11 5.27 40.27
N SER A 13 24.17 6.06 40.22
CA SER A 13 24.69 6.68 39.00
C SER A 13 25.13 5.57 38.06
N GLY A 14 24.37 5.31 36.99
CA GLY A 14 24.82 4.49 35.88
C GLY A 14 25.91 5.23 35.11
N SER A 15 27.13 4.72 35.19
CA SER A 15 28.27 5.15 34.37
C SER A 15 27.94 4.92 32.90
N ALA A 16 27.73 5.98 32.13
CA ALA A 16 27.81 5.93 30.69
C ALA A 16 29.25 5.52 30.32
N ALA A 17 29.39 4.35 29.67
CA ALA A 17 30.67 3.95 29.11
C ALA A 17 31.01 4.93 27.97
N GLU A 18 32.05 5.73 28.17
CA GLU A 18 32.65 6.58 27.15
C GLU A 18 33.16 5.68 26.00
N ILE A 19 32.54 5.82 24.83
CA ILE A 19 33.02 5.22 23.58
C ILE A 19 34.16 6.12 23.07
N PRO A 20 35.36 5.59 22.77
CA PRO A 20 36.47 6.41 22.31
C PRO A 20 36.17 7.05 20.94
N PRO A 21 36.67 8.27 20.68
CA PRO A 21 36.39 8.99 19.44
C PRO A 21 36.98 8.25 18.24
N LEU A 22 36.18 8.15 17.17
CA LEU A 22 36.59 7.62 15.87
C LEU A 22 37.83 8.39 15.35
N PRO A 23 38.87 7.71 14.83
CA PRO A 23 40.03 8.38 14.29
C PRO A 23 39.66 9.15 13.02
N ASN A 24 39.80 10.48 13.09
CA ASN A 24 39.80 11.39 11.95
C ASN A 24 40.94 11.02 10.99
N LYS A 25 40.65 10.22 9.97
CA LYS A 25 41.42 10.08 8.72
C LYS A 25 40.65 9.19 7.74
N THR A 26 39.70 9.77 7.02
CA THR A 26 39.24 9.21 5.75
C THR A 26 40.36 9.37 4.71
N PRO A 27 40.83 8.28 4.06
CA PRO A 27 41.64 8.43 2.86
C PRO A 27 40.73 8.97 1.75
N LYS A 28 41.12 10.09 1.14
CA LYS A 28 40.52 10.57 -0.11
C LYS A 28 40.77 9.54 -1.20
N MET A 29 39.82 8.63 -1.44
CA MET A 29 39.78 7.85 -2.68
C MET A 29 39.14 8.70 -3.78
N SER A 30 39.88 8.84 -4.88
CA SER A 30 39.52 9.59 -6.08
C SER A 30 38.28 9.02 -6.78
N ALA A 31 37.43 9.92 -7.27
CA ALA A 31 36.04 9.68 -7.65
C ALA A 31 35.71 9.33 -9.13
N PRO A 32 36.41 8.44 -9.87
CA PRO A 32 35.86 8.01 -11.18
C PRO A 32 35.64 6.51 -11.40
N VAL A 33 35.47 5.67 -10.36
CA VAL A 33 35.19 4.22 -10.56
C VAL A 33 33.83 3.75 -10.01
N LEU A 34 33.14 4.54 -9.18
CA LEU A 34 31.85 4.19 -8.58
C LEU A 34 30.62 4.53 -9.45
N GLN A 35 30.80 5.26 -10.55
CA GLN A 35 29.68 5.73 -11.39
C GLN A 35 29.19 4.71 -12.43
N HIS A 36 29.83 3.54 -12.55
CA HIS A 36 29.48 2.51 -13.54
C HIS A 36 28.84 1.23 -12.98
N LEU A 37 28.65 1.11 -11.67
CA LEU A 37 28.11 -0.12 -11.05
C LEU A 37 26.73 0.04 -10.39
N TYR A 38 26.19 1.26 -10.29
CA TYR A 38 24.83 1.51 -9.80
C TYR A 38 23.92 2.04 -10.91
N ARG A 39 23.72 1.20 -11.94
CA ARG A 39 22.54 1.34 -12.80
C ARG A 39 21.43 0.55 -12.11
N VAL A 40 20.76 1.21 -11.15
CA VAL A 40 19.47 0.72 -10.64
C VAL A 40 18.55 0.71 -11.86
N ARG A 41 18.35 -0.47 -12.45
CA ARG A 41 17.29 -0.70 -13.43
C ARG A 41 15.98 -0.60 -12.65
N THR A 42 15.42 0.60 -12.54
CA THR A 42 13.99 0.76 -12.42
C THR A 42 13.40 0.15 -13.69
N MET A 43 12.97 -1.11 -13.62
CA MET A 43 12.07 -1.65 -14.63
C MET A 43 10.72 -0.97 -14.38
N SER A 44 10.56 0.24 -14.92
CA SER A 44 9.28 0.92 -15.02
C SER A 44 8.34 0.03 -15.83
N THR A 45 7.10 -0.11 -15.37
CA THR A 45 6.08 -0.92 -16.05
C THR A 45 5.42 -0.17 -17.21
N VAL A 46 5.80 1.09 -17.40
CA VAL A 46 5.42 1.91 -18.55
C VAL A 46 6.57 1.86 -19.56
N ASP A 47 6.34 1.18 -20.69
CA ASP A 47 7.20 1.20 -21.89
C ASP A 47 7.24 2.59 -22.59
N ASP A 48 6.76 3.66 -21.94
CA ASP A 48 6.86 5.04 -22.43
C ASP A 48 7.92 5.80 -21.61
N HIS A 49 9.05 6.06 -22.24
CA HIS A 49 10.19 6.81 -21.68
C HIS A 49 9.94 8.31 -21.42
N ASP A 50 8.70 8.80 -21.56
CA ASP A 50 8.39 10.24 -21.61
C ASP A 50 7.39 10.76 -20.55
N ALA A 51 6.99 9.95 -19.56
CA ALA A 51 6.09 10.43 -18.49
C ALA A 51 6.82 11.36 -17.51
N PRO A 52 6.35 12.60 -17.28
CA PRO A 52 6.98 13.52 -16.32
C PRO A 52 6.80 13.00 -14.89
N VAL A 53 7.91 12.95 -14.15
CA VAL A 53 7.98 12.57 -12.73
C VAL A 53 7.62 13.78 -11.86
N SER A 54 6.99 13.53 -10.70
CA SER A 54 6.52 14.55 -9.75
C SER A 54 7.56 15.63 -9.40
N THR A 55 7.11 16.88 -9.25
CA THR A 55 7.93 18.05 -8.85
C THR A 55 7.72 18.47 -7.39
N GLU A 56 7.13 17.60 -6.56
CA GLU A 56 6.87 17.86 -5.13
C GLU A 56 8.14 18.32 -4.38
N GLY A 57 8.02 19.40 -3.60
CA GLY A 57 9.05 19.85 -2.64
C GLY A 57 9.81 21.14 -2.96
N ASN A 58 9.65 21.76 -4.14
CA ASN A 58 10.39 22.98 -4.53
C ASN A 58 9.50 24.09 -5.09
N ILE A 59 8.40 24.43 -4.43
CA ILE A 59 7.42 25.41 -4.96
C ILE A 59 7.14 26.52 -3.94
N PRO A 60 7.41 27.79 -4.29
CA PRO A 60 7.12 28.92 -3.41
C PRO A 60 5.61 29.08 -3.16
N GLU A 61 5.27 29.61 -2.00
CA GLU A 61 3.88 29.94 -1.65
C GLU A 61 3.32 31.04 -2.57
N GLY A 62 2.05 30.92 -2.97
CA GLY A 62 1.33 32.00 -3.66
C GLY A 62 1.73 32.27 -5.12
N VAL A 63 2.40 31.34 -5.79
CA VAL A 63 2.86 31.49 -7.19
C VAL A 63 1.71 31.56 -8.20
N GLN A 64 0.52 31.03 -7.89
CA GLN A 64 -0.59 30.82 -8.83
C GLN A 64 -1.86 31.58 -8.40
N LYS A 65 -1.71 32.82 -7.93
CA LYS A 65 -2.83 33.67 -7.51
C LYS A 65 -3.87 33.85 -8.62
N GLY A 66 -5.13 33.56 -8.29
CA GLY A 66 -6.29 33.82 -9.15
C GLY A 66 -6.78 32.65 -9.99
N LYS A 67 -6.08 31.51 -10.01
CA LYS A 67 -6.61 30.28 -10.62
C LYS A 67 -7.67 29.63 -9.73
N ILE A 68 -8.64 28.98 -10.37
CA ILE A 68 -9.79 28.35 -9.69
C ILE A 68 -9.79 26.85 -10.01
N ILE A 69 -9.86 26.02 -8.97
CA ILE A 69 -9.87 24.56 -9.05
C ILE A 69 -11.21 24.03 -8.50
N GLY A 70 -11.89 23.18 -9.25
CA GLY A 70 -13.00 22.36 -8.77
C GLY A 70 -12.52 20.95 -8.45
N VAL A 71 -12.92 20.40 -7.31
CA VAL A 71 -12.64 18.99 -6.93
C VAL A 71 -13.94 18.26 -6.64
N PHE A 72 -14.06 17.04 -7.17
CA PHE A 72 -15.22 16.20 -6.93
C PHE A 72 -14.90 14.72 -6.90
N THR A 73 -15.73 13.98 -6.18
CA THR A 73 -15.67 12.52 -6.12
C THR A 73 -16.84 11.92 -6.89
N SER A 74 -16.58 10.91 -7.71
CA SER A 74 -17.60 10.27 -8.53
C SER A 74 -17.37 8.77 -8.64
N GLY A 75 -18.46 8.00 -8.75
CA GLY A 75 -18.42 6.55 -8.86
C GLY A 75 -18.65 5.85 -7.52
N GLY A 76 -18.19 4.60 -7.40
CA GLY A 76 -18.16 3.92 -6.11
C GLY A 76 -17.17 4.61 -5.20
N ASP A 77 -17.53 4.82 -3.94
CA ASP A 77 -16.62 5.39 -2.96
C ASP A 77 -15.52 4.38 -2.59
N SER A 78 -14.37 4.92 -2.21
CA SER A 78 -13.24 4.16 -1.71
C SER A 78 -12.57 4.89 -0.56
N GLN A 79 -12.01 4.15 0.38
CA GLN A 79 -11.29 4.70 1.52
C GLN A 79 -10.04 5.45 1.01
N GLY A 80 -9.81 6.66 1.52
CA GLY A 80 -8.68 7.51 1.09
C GLY A 80 -9.08 8.63 0.13
N MET A 81 -10.30 8.60 -0.46
CA MET A 81 -10.82 9.73 -1.25
C MET A 81 -10.82 11.05 -0.45
N ASN A 82 -11.14 10.99 0.85
CA ASN A 82 -11.06 12.19 1.71
C ASN A 82 -9.64 12.70 1.92
N ALA A 83 -8.62 11.84 1.91
CA ALA A 83 -7.22 12.25 1.97
C ALA A 83 -6.82 12.98 0.69
N ALA A 84 -7.25 12.46 -0.47
CA ALA A 84 -7.08 13.10 -1.77
C ALA A 84 -7.76 14.47 -1.86
N VAL A 85 -9.05 14.56 -1.51
CA VAL A 85 -9.78 15.84 -1.45
C VAL A 85 -9.06 16.83 -0.53
N ARG A 86 -8.63 16.39 0.66
CA ARG A 86 -7.88 17.24 1.59
C ARG A 86 -6.61 17.78 0.95
N ALA A 87 -5.82 16.94 0.30
CA ALA A 87 -4.56 17.35 -0.31
C ALA A 87 -4.78 18.34 -1.46
N VAL A 88 -5.76 18.11 -2.33
CA VAL A 88 -6.11 19.04 -3.41
C VAL A 88 -6.48 20.42 -2.87
N VAL A 89 -7.34 20.48 -1.83
CA VAL A 89 -7.71 21.76 -1.22
C VAL A 89 -6.51 22.44 -0.58
N ARG A 90 -5.72 21.72 0.23
CA ARG A 90 -4.58 22.30 0.95
C ARG A 90 -3.50 22.80 0.00
N MET A 91 -3.16 22.01 -1.02
CA MET A 91 -2.15 22.37 -2.00
C MET A 91 -2.62 23.53 -2.89
N GLY A 92 -3.88 23.51 -3.32
CA GLY A 92 -4.45 24.62 -4.09
C GLY A 92 -4.42 25.94 -3.32
N LEU A 93 -4.84 25.93 -2.05
CA LEU A 93 -4.79 27.12 -1.19
C LEU A 93 -3.37 27.61 -0.91
N TYR A 94 -2.43 26.68 -0.67
CA TYR A 94 -1.00 27.00 -0.48
C TYR A 94 -0.39 27.72 -1.70
N LEU A 95 -0.80 27.35 -2.91
CA LEU A 95 -0.34 28.01 -4.14
C LEU A 95 -1.09 29.31 -4.46
N GLY A 96 -2.08 29.70 -3.64
CA GLY A 96 -2.87 30.91 -3.82
C GLY A 96 -4.08 30.76 -4.75
N CYS A 97 -4.46 29.52 -5.09
CA CYS A 97 -5.67 29.22 -5.87
C CYS A 97 -6.92 29.30 -4.99
N ARG A 98 -8.09 29.50 -5.62
CA ARG A 98 -9.40 29.27 -5.00
C ARG A 98 -9.84 27.86 -5.33
N VAL A 99 -10.32 27.12 -4.33
CA VAL A 99 -10.72 25.72 -4.52
C VAL A 99 -12.20 25.56 -4.18
N TYR A 100 -12.94 24.83 -5.00
CA TYR A 100 -14.36 24.55 -4.83
C TYR A 100 -14.62 23.06 -4.72
N PHE A 101 -15.44 22.66 -3.75
CA PHE A 101 -16.07 21.35 -3.76
C PHE A 101 -17.22 21.34 -4.73
N ILE A 102 -17.34 20.26 -5.50
CA ILE A 102 -18.58 19.94 -6.23
C ILE A 102 -19.16 18.68 -5.58
N LYS A 103 -20.28 18.86 -4.89
CA LYS A 103 -20.92 17.79 -4.11
C LYS A 103 -21.62 16.78 -5.01
N GLU A 104 -21.77 15.55 -4.52
CA GLU A 104 -22.49 14.48 -5.23
C GLU A 104 -21.96 14.18 -6.65
N GLY A 105 -20.66 14.45 -6.87
CA GLY A 105 -19.97 14.23 -8.13
C GLY A 105 -20.59 14.98 -9.32
N TYR A 106 -20.80 14.28 -10.42
CA TYR A 106 -21.41 14.87 -11.62
C TYR A 106 -22.83 15.38 -11.39
N GLN A 107 -23.57 14.81 -10.43
CA GLN A 107 -24.94 15.25 -10.17
C GLN A 107 -24.94 16.68 -9.65
N GLY A 108 -24.14 17.00 -8.62
CA GLY A 108 -24.06 18.37 -8.14
C GLY A 108 -23.38 19.32 -9.11
N MET A 109 -22.56 18.82 -10.05
CA MET A 109 -22.04 19.63 -11.16
C MET A 109 -23.17 20.09 -12.10
N VAL A 110 -24.12 19.20 -12.41
CA VAL A 110 -25.30 19.49 -13.23
C VAL A 110 -26.32 20.35 -12.48
N ASP A 111 -26.55 20.06 -11.20
CA ASP A 111 -27.52 20.79 -10.37
C ASP A 111 -27.04 22.22 -10.06
N GLY A 112 -25.73 22.42 -9.90
CA GLY A 112 -25.15 23.72 -9.61
C GLY A 112 -25.58 24.30 -8.27
N GLY A 113 -25.50 25.63 -8.15
CA GLY A 113 -25.95 26.36 -6.95
C GLY A 113 -25.21 25.90 -5.68
N ASP A 114 -25.98 25.45 -4.68
CA ASP A 114 -25.50 25.03 -3.36
C ASP A 114 -24.63 23.75 -3.39
N HIS A 115 -24.53 23.07 -4.53
CA HIS A 115 -23.64 21.93 -4.70
C HIS A 115 -22.20 22.33 -5.01
N ILE A 116 -21.95 23.58 -5.43
CA ILE A 116 -20.62 24.11 -5.71
C ILE A 116 -20.24 25.10 -4.60
N ILE A 117 -19.35 24.67 -3.70
CA ILE A 117 -19.04 25.42 -2.47
C ILE A 117 -17.55 25.70 -2.38
N GLU A 118 -17.18 26.95 -2.11
CA GLU A 118 -15.79 27.32 -1.90
C GLU A 118 -15.22 26.64 -0.64
N ALA A 119 -14.09 25.98 -0.82
CA ALA A 119 -13.38 25.28 0.24
C ALA A 119 -12.45 26.23 0.99
N SER A 120 -12.24 25.95 2.28
CA SER A 120 -11.30 26.67 3.13
C SER A 120 -10.32 25.69 3.75
N TRP A 121 -9.25 26.22 4.38
CA TRP A 121 -8.32 25.40 5.13
C TRP A 121 -9.05 24.54 6.18
N VAL A 122 -10.02 25.15 6.89
CA VAL A 122 -10.81 24.50 7.93
C VAL A 122 -11.78 23.46 7.36
N SER A 123 -12.34 23.65 6.15
CA SER A 123 -13.37 22.75 5.61
C SER A 123 -12.88 21.31 5.37
N VAL A 124 -11.58 21.12 5.12
CA VAL A 124 -10.93 19.79 4.99
C VAL A 124 -10.21 19.33 6.26
N SER A 125 -10.43 19.99 7.40
CA SER A 125 -9.83 19.57 8.66
C SER A 125 -10.56 18.35 9.23
N GLY A 126 -9.81 17.30 9.56
CA GLY A 126 -10.39 16.11 10.22
C GLY A 126 -11.20 15.20 9.30
N ILE A 127 -10.92 15.20 8.00
CA ILE A 127 -11.52 14.26 7.05
C ILE A 127 -10.57 13.12 6.66
N ILE A 128 -9.26 13.27 6.90
CA ILE A 128 -8.22 12.31 6.43
C ILE A 128 -8.43 10.85 6.90
N HIS A 129 -9.04 10.66 8.06
CA HIS A 129 -9.30 9.35 8.67
C HIS A 129 -10.70 8.81 8.40
N LYS A 130 -11.54 9.58 7.70
CA LYS A 130 -12.92 9.17 7.42
C LYS A 130 -12.93 8.32 6.16
N GLY A 131 -13.65 7.20 6.21
CA GLY A 131 -14.01 6.42 5.03
C GLY A 131 -14.95 7.17 4.10
N GLY A 132 -15.18 6.59 2.91
CA GLY A 132 -16.03 7.16 1.87
C GLY A 132 -15.58 8.55 1.41
N THR A 133 -16.54 9.42 1.07
CA THR A 133 -16.30 10.81 0.65
C THR A 133 -17.21 11.79 1.40
N VAL A 134 -16.63 12.83 2.01
CA VAL A 134 -17.36 13.89 2.72
C VAL A 134 -18.10 14.86 1.80
N ILE A 135 -17.76 14.87 0.51
CA ILE A 135 -18.44 15.69 -0.50
C ILE A 135 -19.48 14.89 -1.30
N GLY A 136 -19.67 13.61 -0.97
CA GLY A 136 -20.66 12.75 -1.62
C GLY A 136 -20.24 12.27 -3.01
N SER A 137 -20.93 11.24 -3.49
CA SER A 137 -20.75 10.70 -4.83
C SER A 137 -22.10 10.18 -5.32
N ALA A 138 -22.52 10.61 -6.50
CA ALA A 138 -23.74 10.14 -7.12
C ALA A 138 -23.52 9.68 -8.57
N ARG A 139 -24.27 8.63 -8.96
CA ARG A 139 -24.40 8.26 -10.37
C ARG A 139 -25.30 9.29 -11.06
N CYS A 140 -24.75 10.04 -12.01
CA CYS A 140 -25.51 11.03 -12.76
C CYS A 140 -25.92 10.47 -14.13
N LYS A 141 -27.22 10.22 -14.35
CA LYS A 141 -27.75 9.84 -15.68
C LYS A 141 -27.78 11.04 -16.62
N GLU A 142 -28.10 12.21 -16.10
CA GLU A 142 -28.22 13.44 -16.90
C GLU A 142 -26.89 13.83 -17.54
N PHE A 143 -25.76 13.67 -16.85
CA PHE A 143 -24.43 13.94 -17.41
C PHE A 143 -24.06 13.03 -18.61
N ARG A 144 -24.78 11.93 -18.83
CA ARG A 144 -24.59 11.11 -20.04
C ARG A 144 -25.19 11.77 -21.29
N THR A 145 -26.10 12.71 -21.14
CA THR A 145 -26.67 13.47 -22.27
C THR A 145 -25.89 14.75 -22.52
N HIS A 146 -25.95 15.24 -23.76
CA HIS A 146 -25.37 16.54 -24.14
C HIS A 146 -25.95 17.69 -23.31
N GLU A 147 -27.27 17.70 -23.11
CA GLU A 147 -27.96 18.72 -22.31
C GLU A 147 -27.46 18.77 -20.85
N GLY A 148 -27.23 17.61 -20.22
CA GLY A 148 -26.67 17.57 -18.87
C GLY A 148 -25.26 18.13 -18.81
N ARG A 149 -24.42 17.81 -19.79
CA ARG A 149 -23.07 18.37 -19.90
C ARG A 149 -23.09 19.87 -20.18
N LEU A 150 -24.03 20.36 -20.98
CA LEU A 150 -24.23 21.78 -21.23
C LEU A 150 -24.58 22.54 -19.94
N LYS A 151 -25.50 22.00 -19.12
CA LYS A 151 -25.82 22.55 -17.80
C LYS A 151 -24.62 22.55 -16.85
N ALA A 152 -23.88 21.45 -16.80
CA ALA A 152 -22.67 21.35 -15.99
C ALA A 152 -21.61 22.39 -16.40
N ALA A 153 -21.37 22.55 -17.70
CA ALA A 153 -20.46 23.56 -18.22
C ALA A 153 -20.91 24.97 -17.83
N TYR A 154 -22.21 25.29 -17.99
CA TYR A 154 -22.77 26.57 -17.56
C TYR A 154 -22.48 26.85 -16.09
N ASN A 155 -22.74 25.88 -15.21
CA ASN A 155 -22.52 26.04 -13.77
C ASN A 155 -21.05 26.29 -13.44
N LEU A 156 -20.11 25.52 -14.01
CA LEU A 156 -18.68 25.72 -13.80
C LEU A 156 -18.21 27.11 -14.25
N ILE A 157 -18.71 27.60 -15.39
CA ILE A 157 -18.38 28.91 -15.95
C ILE A 157 -18.90 30.04 -15.06
N GLN A 158 -20.04 29.89 -14.39
CA GLN A 158 -20.54 30.91 -13.44
C GLN A 158 -19.57 31.14 -12.27
N TYR A 159 -18.88 30.08 -11.83
CA TYR A 159 -17.87 30.15 -10.77
C TYR A 159 -16.45 30.39 -11.31
N GLY A 160 -16.25 30.44 -12.64
CA GLY A 160 -14.95 30.58 -13.28
C GLY A 160 -14.04 29.35 -13.13
N ILE A 161 -14.62 28.17 -12.91
CA ILE A 161 -13.87 26.93 -12.73
C ILE A 161 -13.44 26.39 -14.10
N THR A 162 -12.12 26.40 -14.35
CA THR A 162 -11.50 25.87 -15.59
C THR A 162 -10.51 24.74 -15.33
N ASN A 163 -10.26 24.41 -14.06
CA ASN A 163 -9.37 23.34 -13.64
C ASN A 163 -10.18 22.36 -12.79
N LEU A 164 -10.23 21.09 -13.20
CA LEU A 164 -10.99 20.05 -12.50
C LEU A 164 -10.08 18.92 -12.05
N VAL A 165 -10.16 18.58 -10.77
CA VAL A 165 -9.65 17.32 -10.23
C VAL A 165 -10.81 16.35 -10.08
N VAL A 166 -10.71 15.21 -10.76
CA VAL A 166 -11.71 14.13 -10.72
C VAL A 166 -11.16 12.97 -9.93
N ILE A 167 -11.80 12.62 -8.82
CA ILE A 167 -11.43 11.45 -8.00
C ILE A 167 -12.50 10.38 -8.21
N GLY A 168 -12.15 9.26 -8.84
CA GLY A 168 -13.12 8.20 -9.11
C GLY A 168 -12.55 7.02 -9.89
N GLY A 169 -13.43 6.10 -10.28
CA GLY A 169 -13.06 4.93 -11.09
C GLY A 169 -13.06 5.19 -12.61
N ASP A 170 -12.84 4.14 -13.39
CA ASP A 170 -12.75 4.17 -14.85
C ASP A 170 -13.93 4.92 -15.53
N GLY A 171 -15.17 4.61 -15.13
CA GLY A 171 -16.35 5.24 -15.71
C GLY A 171 -16.41 6.76 -15.47
N SER A 172 -15.95 7.22 -14.31
CA SER A 172 -15.92 8.65 -13.97
C SER A 172 -14.83 9.39 -14.75
N LEU A 173 -13.66 8.78 -14.89
CA LEU A 173 -12.54 9.32 -15.65
C LEU A 173 -12.84 9.34 -17.17
N THR A 174 -13.49 8.31 -17.70
CA THR A 174 -13.99 8.28 -19.08
C THR A 174 -14.96 9.44 -19.34
N GLY A 175 -15.91 9.67 -18.43
CA GLY A 175 -16.85 10.79 -18.52
C GLY A 175 -16.16 12.15 -18.48
N ALA A 176 -15.11 12.29 -17.68
CA ALA A 176 -14.33 13.53 -17.58
C ALA A 176 -13.61 13.83 -18.90
N ASN A 177 -13.00 12.82 -19.52
CA ASN A 177 -12.34 13.01 -20.81
C ASN A 177 -13.32 13.44 -21.90
N LEU A 178 -14.49 12.79 -21.99
CA LEU A 178 -15.53 13.18 -22.94
C LEU A 178 -15.95 14.64 -22.74
N PHE A 179 -16.16 15.04 -21.47
CA PHE A 179 -16.53 16.41 -21.13
C PHE A 179 -15.46 17.44 -21.55
N ARG A 180 -14.17 17.10 -21.42
CA ARG A 180 -13.07 17.95 -21.91
C ARG A 180 -13.09 18.10 -23.43
N GLN A 181 -13.33 17.02 -24.17
CA GLN A 181 -13.35 17.03 -25.63
C GLN A 181 -14.52 17.86 -26.18
N GLU A 182 -15.67 17.80 -25.52
CA GLU A 182 -16.86 18.57 -25.89
C GLU A 182 -16.84 20.00 -25.33
N TRP A 183 -15.88 20.37 -24.49
CA TRP A 183 -15.89 21.67 -23.79
C TRP A 183 -16.04 22.87 -24.73
N SER A 184 -15.23 22.95 -25.79
CA SER A 184 -15.26 24.08 -26.71
C SER A 184 -16.59 24.19 -27.48
N SER A 185 -17.22 23.06 -27.82
CA SER A 185 -18.55 23.09 -28.47
C SER A 185 -19.65 23.50 -27.49
N LEU A 186 -19.59 23.04 -26.24
CA LEU A 186 -20.53 23.43 -25.18
C LEU A 186 -20.43 24.93 -24.86
N VAL A 187 -19.21 25.47 -24.73
CA VAL A 187 -19.00 26.91 -24.50
C VAL A 187 -19.57 27.73 -25.65
N LYS A 188 -19.33 27.32 -26.91
CA LYS A 188 -19.88 27.99 -28.08
C LYS A 188 -21.41 28.01 -28.06
N GLU A 189 -22.05 26.88 -27.75
CA GLU A 189 -23.51 26.79 -27.65
C GLU A 189 -24.09 27.68 -26.53
N LEU A 190 -23.39 27.82 -25.41
CA LEU A 190 -23.78 28.74 -24.34
C LEU A 190 -23.67 30.22 -24.75
N VAL A 191 -22.70 30.56 -25.62
CA VAL A 191 -22.59 31.91 -26.20
C VAL A 191 -23.71 32.14 -27.20
N ASP A 192 -23.94 31.20 -28.11
CA ASP A 192 -24.96 31.30 -29.16
C ASP A 192 -26.39 31.38 -28.58
N SER A 193 -26.64 30.69 -27.46
CA SER A 193 -27.90 30.78 -26.71
C SER A 193 -28.02 32.02 -25.82
N GLY A 194 -27.00 32.87 -25.75
CA GLY A 194 -26.99 34.10 -24.95
C GLY A 194 -26.90 33.88 -23.43
N GLN A 195 -26.61 32.66 -22.98
CA GLN A 195 -26.47 32.34 -21.55
C GLN A 195 -25.16 32.86 -20.94
N ILE A 196 -24.10 32.97 -21.76
CA ILE A 196 -22.81 33.54 -21.35
C ILE A 196 -22.33 34.60 -22.34
N THR A 197 -21.59 35.59 -21.84
CA THR A 197 -20.98 36.64 -22.67
C THR A 197 -19.70 36.13 -23.34
N THR A 198 -19.37 36.64 -24.53
CA THR A 198 -18.12 36.32 -25.26
C THR A 198 -16.86 36.51 -24.40
N LYS A 199 -16.80 37.57 -23.59
CA LYS A 199 -15.69 37.83 -22.67
C LYS A 199 -15.49 36.74 -21.60
N LYS A 200 -16.59 36.15 -21.11
CA LYS A 200 -16.52 35.01 -20.17
C LYS A 200 -16.07 33.74 -20.90
N ALA A 201 -16.52 33.54 -22.14
CA ALA A 201 -16.12 32.39 -22.96
C ALA A 201 -14.61 32.39 -23.26
N GLU A 202 -14.01 33.54 -23.57
CA GLU A 202 -12.56 33.68 -23.78
C GLU A 202 -11.75 33.33 -22.51
N ALA A 203 -12.26 33.71 -21.33
CA ALA A 203 -11.58 33.40 -20.06
C ALA A 203 -11.64 31.91 -19.66
N VAL A 204 -12.54 31.14 -20.27
CA VAL A 204 -12.79 29.72 -19.96
C VAL A 204 -12.65 28.83 -21.20
N GLU A 205 -11.89 29.27 -22.20
CA GLU A 205 -11.77 28.59 -23.49
C GLU A 205 -11.29 27.14 -23.35
N HIS A 206 -10.42 26.88 -22.37
CA HIS A 206 -9.84 25.57 -22.13
C HIS A 206 -10.23 25.02 -20.75
N LEU A 207 -10.58 23.73 -20.73
CA LEU A 207 -10.81 22.96 -19.51
C LEU A 207 -9.62 22.03 -19.27
N HIS A 208 -8.94 22.23 -18.15
CA HIS A 208 -7.88 21.35 -17.68
C HIS A 208 -8.47 20.31 -16.74
N ILE A 209 -8.16 19.04 -16.99
CA ILE A 209 -8.64 17.91 -16.18
C ILE A 209 -7.45 17.07 -15.77
N VAL A 210 -7.39 16.78 -14.46
CA VAL A 210 -6.51 15.77 -13.90
C VAL A 210 -7.35 14.73 -13.14
N GLY A 211 -7.13 13.47 -13.46
CA GLY A 211 -7.77 12.34 -12.82
C GLY A 211 -6.95 11.76 -11.68
N MET A 212 -7.63 11.21 -10.68
CA MET A 212 -7.08 10.35 -9.65
C MET A 212 -7.97 9.11 -9.52
N VAL A 213 -7.35 7.94 -9.41
CA VAL A 213 -8.11 6.68 -9.39
C VAL A 213 -8.51 6.32 -7.97
N GLY A 214 -9.78 6.57 -7.64
CA GLY A 214 -10.42 6.10 -6.41
C GLY A 214 -11.26 4.86 -6.70
N SER A 215 -10.70 3.68 -6.42
CA SER A 215 -11.32 2.37 -6.65
C SER A 215 -10.73 1.37 -5.65
N ILE A 216 -11.56 0.45 -5.15
CA ILE A 216 -11.07 -0.67 -4.34
C ILE A 216 -10.54 -1.82 -5.20
N ASP A 217 -11.04 -1.93 -6.44
CA ASP A 217 -10.88 -3.11 -7.30
C ASP A 217 -9.48 -3.22 -7.94
N ASN A 218 -8.66 -2.15 -7.88
CA ASN A 218 -7.39 -2.02 -8.59
C ASN A 218 -7.51 -2.37 -10.09
N ASP A 219 -8.59 -1.90 -10.71
CA ASP A 219 -9.04 -2.28 -12.04
C ASP A 219 -8.51 -1.36 -13.17
N PHE A 220 -7.96 -0.20 -12.81
CA PHE A 220 -7.47 0.81 -13.75
C PHE A 220 -6.04 0.53 -14.20
N CYS A 221 -5.85 0.30 -15.51
CA CYS A 221 -4.52 0.07 -16.08
C CYS A 221 -3.69 1.36 -16.11
N GLY A 222 -2.41 1.27 -15.74
CA GLY A 222 -1.48 2.40 -15.73
C GLY A 222 -1.24 3.02 -14.35
N THR A 223 -1.69 2.36 -13.29
CA THR A 223 -1.25 2.60 -11.91
C THR A 223 -0.97 1.26 -11.24
N ASP A 224 0.04 1.18 -10.39
CA ASP A 224 0.34 -0.03 -9.61
C ASP A 224 -0.73 -0.30 -8.54
N MET A 225 -1.28 0.78 -7.97
CA MET A 225 -2.29 0.77 -6.91
C MET A 225 -3.31 1.88 -7.11
N THR A 226 -4.58 1.58 -6.83
CA THR A 226 -5.66 2.57 -6.75
C THR A 226 -5.98 2.93 -5.30
N ILE A 227 -6.46 4.16 -5.08
CA ILE A 227 -6.81 4.66 -3.74
C ILE A 227 -8.00 3.86 -3.21
N GLY A 228 -7.78 3.10 -2.14
CA GLY A 228 -8.77 2.32 -1.40
C GLY A 228 -8.57 0.81 -1.48
N THR A 229 -7.72 0.32 -2.38
CA THR A 229 -7.46 -1.13 -2.53
C THR A 229 -6.85 -1.72 -1.27
N ASP A 230 -5.87 -1.04 -0.68
CA ASP A 230 -5.20 -1.54 0.52
C ASP A 230 -6.15 -1.54 1.73
N SER A 231 -6.97 -0.50 1.88
CA SER A 231 -8.01 -0.43 2.90
C SER A 231 -9.06 -1.54 2.73
N ALA A 232 -9.51 -1.81 1.50
CA ALA A 232 -10.44 -2.89 1.23
C ALA A 232 -9.83 -4.26 1.56
N LEU A 233 -8.55 -4.45 1.22
CA LEU A 233 -7.80 -5.65 1.60
C LEU A 233 -7.73 -5.83 3.13
N HIS A 234 -7.48 -4.77 3.89
CA HIS A 234 -7.55 -4.83 5.36
C HIS A 234 -8.90 -5.35 5.86
N ARG A 235 -10.01 -4.84 5.31
CA ARG A 235 -11.37 -5.31 5.67
C ARG A 235 -11.59 -6.80 5.34
N ILE A 236 -11.06 -7.26 4.20
CA ILE A 236 -11.15 -8.67 3.80
C ILE A 236 -10.36 -9.55 4.77
N ILE A 237 -9.12 -9.17 5.10
CA ILE A 237 -8.26 -9.94 6.01
C ILE A 237 -8.82 -9.95 7.42
N GLU A 238 -9.30 -8.82 7.94
CA GLU A 238 -9.97 -8.76 9.26
C GLU A 238 -11.17 -9.71 9.35
N ALA A 239 -11.98 -9.78 8.28
CA ALA A 239 -13.12 -10.70 8.23
C ALA A 239 -12.66 -12.17 8.16
N ILE A 240 -11.62 -12.47 7.37
CA ILE A 240 -11.05 -13.81 7.28
C ILE A 240 -10.47 -14.24 8.63
N ASP A 241 -9.67 -13.41 9.28
CA ASP A 241 -9.05 -13.70 10.57
C ASP A 241 -10.10 -13.96 11.66
N ALA A 242 -11.19 -13.18 11.65
CA ALA A 242 -12.34 -13.41 12.53
C ALA A 242 -12.99 -14.79 12.27
N ILE A 243 -13.12 -15.18 10.99
CA ILE A 243 -13.72 -16.46 10.58
C ILE A 243 -12.79 -17.65 10.88
N VAL A 244 -11.48 -17.51 10.73
CA VAL A 244 -10.49 -18.59 10.92
C VAL A 244 -10.64 -19.26 12.29
N THR A 245 -10.90 -18.47 13.34
CA THR A 245 -11.05 -18.98 14.71
C THR A 245 -12.26 -19.92 14.86
N THR A 246 -13.41 -19.56 14.30
CA THR A 246 -14.63 -20.39 14.32
C THR A 246 -14.53 -21.57 13.35
N ALA A 247 -13.92 -21.36 12.18
CA ALA A 247 -13.71 -22.39 11.18
C ALA A 247 -12.83 -23.53 11.70
N SER A 248 -11.71 -23.20 12.37
CA SER A 248 -10.81 -24.17 12.99
C SER A 248 -11.47 -24.98 14.11
N SER A 249 -12.34 -24.33 14.88
CA SER A 249 -13.05 -24.93 16.01
C SER A 249 -14.05 -26.01 15.54
N HIS A 250 -14.83 -25.70 14.51
CA HIS A 250 -15.87 -26.58 13.98
C HIS A 250 -15.46 -27.40 12.76
N GLN A 251 -14.19 -27.31 12.36
CA GLN A 251 -13.68 -28.11 11.26
C GLN A 251 -14.39 -27.83 9.92
N ARG A 252 -14.63 -26.54 9.62
CA ARG A 252 -15.50 -26.09 8.51
C ARG A 252 -14.73 -25.59 7.30
N THR A 253 -15.41 -25.63 6.17
CA THR A 253 -14.99 -24.96 4.93
C THR A 253 -15.75 -23.65 4.78
N PHE A 254 -15.03 -22.56 4.54
CA PHE A 254 -15.60 -21.24 4.33
C PHE A 254 -15.32 -20.77 2.91
N ILE A 255 -16.38 -20.32 2.25
CA ILE A 255 -16.33 -19.64 0.96
C ILE A 255 -16.58 -18.16 1.24
N LEU A 256 -15.61 -17.31 0.90
CA LEU A 256 -15.71 -15.87 1.05
C LEU A 256 -15.86 -15.22 -0.33
N GLU A 257 -16.96 -14.49 -0.51
CA GLU A 257 -17.20 -13.71 -1.72
C GLU A 257 -16.66 -12.28 -1.52
N VAL A 258 -15.75 -11.90 -2.40
CA VAL A 258 -14.96 -10.66 -2.38
C VAL A 258 -15.33 -9.79 -3.58
N MET A 259 -15.40 -8.48 -3.38
CA MET A 259 -15.71 -7.53 -4.46
C MET A 259 -14.58 -7.50 -5.49
N GLY A 260 -14.92 -7.19 -6.73
CA GLY A 260 -13.98 -7.20 -7.83
C GLY A 260 -14.65 -7.50 -9.15
N ARG A 261 -15.66 -6.69 -9.50
CA ARG A 261 -16.66 -6.95 -10.56
C ARG A 261 -16.07 -7.59 -11.83
N HIS A 262 -14.96 -7.06 -12.32
CA HIS A 262 -14.24 -7.59 -13.47
C HIS A 262 -12.73 -7.74 -13.19
N CYS A 263 -12.33 -7.64 -11.92
CA CYS A 263 -10.93 -7.62 -11.51
C CYS A 263 -10.72 -8.57 -10.33
N GLY A 264 -9.85 -9.55 -10.49
CA GLY A 264 -9.51 -10.52 -9.46
C GLY A 264 -8.45 -10.06 -8.46
N TYR A 265 -7.98 -8.81 -8.52
CA TYR A 265 -6.84 -8.34 -7.71
C TYR A 265 -7.09 -8.53 -6.21
N LEU A 266 -8.22 -8.04 -5.70
CA LEU A 266 -8.57 -8.16 -4.28
C LEU A 266 -8.63 -9.62 -3.84
N ALA A 267 -9.32 -10.47 -4.60
CA ALA A 267 -9.42 -11.90 -4.31
C ALA A 267 -8.06 -12.60 -4.32
N LEU A 268 -7.20 -12.31 -5.30
CA LEU A 268 -5.87 -12.90 -5.43
C LEU A 268 -4.94 -12.49 -4.28
N VAL A 269 -4.89 -11.20 -3.94
CA VAL A 269 -4.02 -10.71 -2.86
C VAL A 269 -4.56 -11.16 -1.50
N ALA A 270 -5.88 -11.14 -1.30
CA ALA A 270 -6.49 -11.71 -0.09
C ALA A 270 -6.17 -13.20 0.06
N ALA A 271 -6.20 -13.97 -1.04
CA ALA A 271 -5.86 -15.38 -1.04
C ALA A 271 -4.39 -15.64 -0.68
N LEU A 272 -3.49 -14.78 -1.16
CA LEU A 272 -2.07 -14.84 -0.80
C LEU A 272 -1.83 -14.49 0.68
N ALA A 273 -2.49 -13.44 1.19
CA ALA A 273 -2.32 -12.94 2.55
C ALA A 273 -3.01 -13.80 3.61
N SER A 274 -4.07 -14.54 3.26
CA SER A 274 -4.80 -15.44 4.18
C SER A 274 -4.42 -16.92 4.06
N GLU A 275 -3.50 -17.27 3.16
CA GLU A 275 -3.20 -18.67 2.82
C GLU A 275 -4.46 -19.46 2.42
N ALA A 276 -5.27 -18.87 1.55
CA ALA A 276 -6.46 -19.51 1.02
C ALA A 276 -6.11 -20.80 0.25
N ASP A 277 -6.96 -21.81 0.40
CA ASP A 277 -6.82 -23.11 -0.25
C ASP A 277 -7.15 -23.03 -1.73
N TYR A 278 -8.10 -22.18 -2.11
CA TYR A 278 -8.47 -21.99 -3.51
C TYR A 278 -8.96 -20.57 -3.75
N VAL A 279 -8.75 -20.05 -4.96
CA VAL A 279 -9.22 -18.73 -5.37
C VAL A 279 -9.83 -18.83 -6.76
N PHE A 280 -10.97 -18.19 -6.95
CA PHE A 280 -11.61 -18.03 -8.24
C PHE A 280 -11.52 -16.57 -8.66
N ILE A 281 -10.88 -16.30 -9.79
CA ILE A 281 -10.71 -14.96 -10.35
C ILE A 281 -11.03 -14.93 -11.86
N PRO A 282 -11.58 -13.82 -12.37
CA PRO A 282 -11.92 -13.67 -13.79
C PRO A 282 -10.72 -13.82 -14.74
N GLU A 283 -9.54 -13.33 -14.35
CA GLU A 283 -8.36 -13.33 -15.22
C GLU A 283 -7.69 -14.69 -15.33
N TRP A 284 -7.97 -15.59 -14.38
CA TRP A 284 -7.50 -16.97 -14.40
C TRP A 284 -8.65 -17.92 -14.07
N PRO A 285 -9.56 -18.15 -15.04
CA PRO A 285 -10.64 -19.11 -14.89
C PRO A 285 -10.10 -20.52 -14.60
N PRO A 286 -10.81 -21.31 -13.79
CA PRO A 286 -10.39 -22.65 -13.46
C PRO A 286 -10.63 -23.62 -14.63
N GLU A 287 -9.88 -24.72 -14.68
CA GLU A 287 -10.05 -25.77 -15.70
C GLU A 287 -11.42 -26.47 -15.60
N ALA A 288 -11.89 -27.13 -16.66
CA ALA A 288 -13.22 -27.78 -16.67
C ALA A 288 -13.43 -28.80 -15.54
N ASN A 289 -12.38 -29.47 -15.08
CA ASN A 289 -12.41 -30.42 -13.97
C ASN A 289 -12.13 -29.79 -12.60
N TRP A 290 -12.30 -28.47 -12.45
CA TRP A 290 -12.12 -27.78 -11.17
C TRP A 290 -12.97 -28.34 -10.02
N PRO A 291 -14.20 -28.87 -10.21
CA PRO A 291 -14.97 -29.43 -9.10
C PRO A 291 -14.24 -30.61 -8.45
N GLU A 292 -13.71 -31.51 -9.27
CA GLU A 292 -12.94 -32.67 -8.80
C GLU A 292 -11.61 -32.24 -8.19
N LYS A 293 -10.89 -31.32 -8.84
CA LYS A 293 -9.61 -30.80 -8.32
C LYS A 293 -9.78 -30.11 -6.97
N LEU A 294 -10.83 -29.30 -6.82
CA LEU A 294 -11.14 -28.61 -5.58
C LEU A 294 -11.44 -29.61 -4.46
N CYS A 295 -12.34 -30.56 -4.69
CA CYS A 295 -12.71 -31.56 -3.69
C CYS A 295 -11.52 -32.43 -3.28
N ASN A 296 -10.73 -32.90 -4.25
CA ASN A 296 -9.51 -33.66 -3.98
C ASN A 296 -8.51 -32.85 -3.15
N LYS A 297 -8.34 -31.56 -3.48
CA LYS A 297 -7.45 -30.65 -2.74
C LYS A 297 -7.90 -30.50 -1.28
N ILE A 298 -9.18 -30.21 -1.06
CA ILE A 298 -9.75 -30.02 0.26
C ILE A 298 -9.62 -31.30 1.11
N GLU A 299 -9.93 -32.47 0.54
CA GLU A 299 -9.78 -33.74 1.23
C GLU A 299 -8.34 -34.05 1.59
N GLU A 300 -7.40 -33.76 0.69
CA GLU A 300 -6.00 -34.01 0.92
C GLU A 300 -5.43 -33.09 2.01
N GLU A 301 -5.77 -31.80 1.99
CA GLU A 301 -5.45 -30.87 3.09
C GLU A 301 -5.98 -31.37 4.44
N ARG A 302 -7.19 -31.96 4.42
CA ARG A 302 -7.80 -32.56 5.61
C ARG A 302 -7.02 -33.75 6.14
N ARG A 303 -6.54 -34.62 5.24
CA ARG A 303 -5.69 -35.78 5.60
C ARG A 303 -4.34 -35.33 6.17
N HIS A 304 -3.83 -34.17 5.75
CA HIS A 304 -2.62 -33.55 6.31
C HIS A 304 -2.86 -32.82 7.65
N GLY A 305 -4.07 -32.93 8.22
CA GLY A 305 -4.39 -32.40 9.54
C GLY A 305 -4.88 -30.95 9.54
N LYS A 306 -5.06 -30.32 8.37
CA LYS A 306 -5.65 -28.98 8.28
C LYS A 306 -7.09 -29.05 8.76
N ARG A 307 -7.43 -28.19 9.73
CA ARG A 307 -8.76 -28.21 10.37
C ARG A 307 -9.80 -27.39 9.62
N LEU A 308 -9.37 -26.41 8.83
CA LEU A 308 -10.26 -25.49 8.12
C LEU A 308 -9.82 -25.37 6.67
N ASN A 309 -10.75 -25.00 5.81
CA ASN A 309 -10.44 -24.63 4.44
C ASN A 309 -11.06 -23.27 4.11
N ILE A 310 -10.29 -22.41 3.46
CA ILE A 310 -10.71 -21.07 3.02
C ILE A 310 -10.68 -21.04 1.50
N ILE A 311 -11.81 -20.69 0.91
CA ILE A 311 -11.97 -20.52 -0.53
C ILE A 311 -12.41 -19.09 -0.77
N ILE A 312 -11.74 -18.39 -1.66
CA ILE A 312 -12.08 -17.01 -2.02
C ILE A 312 -12.66 -16.99 -3.43
N VAL A 313 -13.80 -16.33 -3.59
CA VAL A 313 -14.52 -16.18 -4.86
C VAL A 313 -14.64 -14.70 -5.16
N ALA A 314 -14.06 -14.24 -6.27
CA ALA A 314 -14.31 -12.89 -6.75
C ALA A 314 -15.75 -12.76 -7.28
N GLU A 315 -16.39 -11.60 -7.09
CA GLU A 315 -17.72 -11.29 -7.64
C GLU A 315 -17.81 -11.58 -9.15
N GLY A 316 -16.74 -11.30 -9.90
CA GLY A 316 -16.63 -11.56 -11.32
C GLY A 316 -16.00 -12.90 -11.70
N ALA A 317 -16.02 -13.90 -10.83
CA ALA A 317 -15.43 -15.21 -11.14
C ALA A 317 -16.19 -15.91 -12.27
N THR A 318 -15.46 -16.37 -13.29
CA THR A 318 -16.03 -17.07 -14.46
C THR A 318 -15.28 -18.37 -14.75
N ASP A 319 -15.94 -19.30 -15.44
CA ASP A 319 -15.30 -20.47 -16.04
C ASP A 319 -14.64 -20.14 -17.40
N LEU A 320 -14.02 -21.13 -18.04
CA LEU A 320 -13.39 -20.98 -19.36
C LEU A 320 -14.39 -20.68 -20.50
N GLU A 321 -15.67 -21.01 -20.30
CA GLU A 321 -16.72 -20.75 -21.28
C GLU A 321 -17.29 -19.34 -21.15
N GLY A 322 -17.05 -18.67 -20.01
CA GLY A 322 -17.56 -17.35 -19.66
C GLY A 322 -18.83 -17.41 -18.80
N ASN A 323 -19.17 -18.56 -18.23
CA ASN A 323 -20.29 -18.69 -17.29
C ASN A 323 -19.83 -18.27 -15.89
N ASP A 324 -20.71 -17.59 -15.16
CA ASP A 324 -20.42 -17.12 -13.80
C ASP A 324 -20.26 -18.30 -12.82
N ILE A 325 -19.27 -18.21 -11.94
CA ILE A 325 -19.03 -19.15 -10.85
C ILE A 325 -19.51 -18.50 -9.55
N GLU A 326 -20.75 -18.77 -9.18
CA GLU A 326 -21.34 -18.28 -7.94
C GLU A 326 -20.83 -19.06 -6.71
N ALA A 327 -20.76 -18.39 -5.56
CA ALA A 327 -20.35 -19.01 -4.30
C ALA A 327 -21.28 -20.17 -3.88
N GLU A 328 -22.57 -20.11 -4.19
CA GLU A 328 -23.52 -21.20 -3.91
C GLU A 328 -23.21 -22.45 -4.75
N HIS A 329 -22.86 -22.29 -6.03
CA HIS A 329 -22.43 -23.40 -6.87
C HIS A 329 -21.19 -24.10 -6.31
N VAL A 330 -20.19 -23.32 -5.86
CA VAL A 330 -18.98 -23.86 -5.22
C VAL A 330 -19.32 -24.64 -3.94
N LYS A 331 -20.25 -24.12 -3.12
CA LYS A 331 -20.72 -24.81 -1.91
C LYS A 331 -21.40 -26.13 -2.24
N ASP A 332 -22.30 -26.15 -3.21
CA ASP A 332 -23.03 -27.35 -3.62
C ASP A 332 -22.08 -28.45 -4.10
N VAL A 333 -21.05 -28.08 -4.88
CA VAL A 333 -19.98 -28.98 -5.32
C VAL A 333 -19.27 -29.62 -4.11
N ILE A 334 -18.87 -28.81 -3.13
CA ILE A 334 -18.14 -29.29 -1.95
C ILE A 334 -19.03 -30.19 -1.09
N VAL A 335 -20.25 -29.76 -0.79
CA VAL A 335 -21.18 -30.51 0.07
C VAL A 335 -21.55 -31.85 -0.56
N LYS A 336 -21.88 -31.85 -1.86
CA LYS A 336 -22.28 -33.08 -2.58
C LYS A 336 -21.15 -34.09 -2.69
N ASN A 337 -19.93 -33.64 -2.93
CA ASN A 337 -18.81 -34.52 -3.22
C ASN A 337 -18.00 -34.92 -1.97
N THR A 338 -17.87 -34.05 -0.97
CA THR A 338 -17.03 -34.28 0.22
C THR A 338 -17.82 -34.42 1.52
N GLY A 339 -19.09 -34.00 1.55
CA GLY A 339 -19.92 -34.02 2.76
C GLY A 339 -19.52 -33.03 3.86
N GLN A 340 -18.62 -32.08 3.58
CA GLN A 340 -18.13 -31.12 4.58
C GLN A 340 -19.13 -30.00 4.90
N ASP A 341 -19.23 -29.60 6.17
CA ASP A 341 -20.01 -28.42 6.61
C ASP A 341 -19.38 -27.15 6.02
N THR A 342 -20.05 -26.61 5.01
CA THR A 342 -19.57 -25.52 4.18
C THR A 342 -20.45 -24.28 4.35
N ARG A 343 -19.84 -23.13 4.59
CA ARG A 343 -20.52 -21.86 4.83
C ARG A 343 -20.05 -20.80 3.84
N ILE A 344 -20.99 -19.98 3.38
CA ILE A 344 -20.70 -18.82 2.53
C ILE A 344 -20.77 -17.57 3.39
N THR A 345 -19.82 -16.68 3.18
CA THR A 345 -19.85 -15.31 3.71
C THR A 345 -19.65 -14.34 2.57
N VAL A 346 -20.71 -13.60 2.25
CA VAL A 346 -20.63 -12.49 1.28
C VAL A 346 -20.25 -11.23 2.05
N LEU A 347 -19.03 -10.75 1.87
CA LEU A 347 -18.54 -9.58 2.60
C LEU A 347 -19.26 -8.29 2.18
N GLY A 348 -19.62 -8.20 0.89
CA GLY A 348 -20.34 -7.06 0.33
C GLY A 348 -19.67 -5.72 0.64
N HIS A 349 -20.47 -4.73 1.01
CA HIS A 349 -20.04 -3.33 1.16
C HIS A 349 -19.16 -3.05 2.39
N VAL A 350 -18.94 -4.03 3.29
CA VAL A 350 -17.95 -3.88 4.38
C VAL A 350 -16.57 -3.52 3.80
N GLN A 351 -16.26 -4.01 2.60
CA GLN A 351 -15.01 -3.78 1.88
C GLN A 351 -14.80 -2.33 1.45
N ARG A 352 -15.87 -1.51 1.34
CA ARG A 352 -15.79 -0.07 1.05
C ARG A 352 -15.84 0.81 2.30
N GLY A 353 -16.21 0.20 3.43
CA GLY A 353 -16.38 0.88 4.70
C GLY A 353 -15.11 0.93 5.56
N GLY A 354 -15.22 1.56 6.72
CA GLY A 354 -14.11 1.70 7.67
C GLY A 354 -13.19 2.88 7.39
N SER A 355 -12.21 3.06 8.25
CA SER A 355 -11.18 4.09 8.11
C SER A 355 -10.15 3.69 7.05
N PRO A 356 -9.59 4.64 6.27
CA PRO A 356 -8.50 4.32 5.35
C PRO A 356 -7.24 3.88 6.11
N SER A 357 -6.53 2.92 5.52
CA SER A 357 -5.21 2.48 5.96
C SER A 357 -4.18 3.62 5.87
N ALA A 358 -3.03 3.47 6.52
CA ALA A 358 -1.94 4.43 6.42
C ALA A 358 -1.50 4.61 4.96
N PHE A 359 -1.42 3.51 4.20
CA PHE A 359 -1.06 3.51 2.79
C PHE A 359 -2.02 4.38 1.95
N ASP A 360 -3.33 4.15 2.03
CA ASP A 360 -4.31 4.90 1.23
C ASP A 360 -4.40 6.38 1.62
N ARG A 361 -4.13 6.72 2.90
CA ARG A 361 -4.04 8.12 3.33
C ARG A 361 -2.83 8.83 2.72
N ILE A 362 -1.68 8.16 2.73
CA ILE A 362 -0.43 8.70 2.16
C ILE A 362 -0.56 8.79 0.65
N LEU A 363 -1.05 7.73 0.00
CA LEU A 363 -1.26 7.67 -1.45
C LEU A 363 -2.19 8.78 -1.92
N GLY A 364 -3.38 8.89 -1.31
CA GLY A 364 -4.32 9.95 -1.64
C GLY A 364 -3.73 11.34 -1.38
N SER A 365 -2.95 11.52 -0.32
CA SER A 365 -2.33 12.81 -0.01
C SER A 365 -1.27 13.23 -1.03
N ARG A 366 -0.37 12.31 -1.42
CA ARG A 366 0.66 12.55 -2.45
C ARG A 366 0.00 12.81 -3.81
N MET A 367 -0.87 11.91 -4.26
CA MET A 367 -1.54 12.07 -5.55
C MET A 367 -2.39 13.34 -5.64
N GLY A 368 -3.03 13.75 -4.54
CA GLY A 368 -3.83 14.97 -4.51
C GLY A 368 -2.99 16.25 -4.61
N ALA A 369 -1.79 16.26 -4.02
CA ALA A 369 -0.85 17.37 -4.17
C ALA A 369 -0.31 17.43 -5.61
N GLU A 370 0.16 16.30 -6.14
CA GLU A 370 0.64 16.19 -7.52
C GLU A 370 -0.43 16.54 -8.55
N ALA A 371 -1.71 16.21 -8.31
CA ALA A 371 -2.82 16.57 -9.20
C ALA A 371 -2.99 18.08 -9.34
N VAL A 372 -2.78 18.83 -8.26
CA VAL A 372 -2.82 20.30 -8.30
C VAL A 372 -1.64 20.83 -9.10
N LEU A 373 -0.44 20.26 -8.93
CA LEU A 373 0.74 20.67 -9.71
C LEU A 373 0.55 20.41 -11.20
N ALA A 374 0.07 19.21 -11.54
CA ALA A 374 -0.25 18.83 -12.91
C ALA A 374 -1.27 19.78 -13.56
N LEU A 375 -2.31 20.20 -12.83
CA LEU A 375 -3.28 21.18 -13.34
C LEU A 375 -2.65 22.55 -13.59
N LEU A 376 -1.75 22.99 -12.72
CA LEU A 376 -1.19 24.34 -12.79
C LEU A 376 -0.10 24.47 -13.85
N GLU A 377 0.58 23.36 -14.15
CA GLU A 377 1.57 23.22 -15.23
C GLU A 377 0.93 22.92 -16.59
N ALA A 378 -0.36 22.57 -16.64
CA ALA A 378 -1.06 22.25 -17.88
C ALA A 378 -1.16 23.46 -18.81
N THR A 379 -0.92 23.21 -20.10
CA THR A 379 -1.13 24.15 -21.21
C THR A 379 -2.37 23.75 -22.02
N PRO A 380 -2.88 24.61 -22.93
CA PRO A 380 -4.00 24.26 -23.81
C PRO A 380 -3.77 22.98 -24.66
N GLU A 381 -2.52 22.71 -25.03
CA GLU A 381 -2.11 21.54 -25.81
C GLU A 381 -1.95 20.29 -24.94
N SER A 382 -1.89 20.46 -23.62
CA SER A 382 -1.73 19.36 -22.68
C SER A 382 -2.94 18.43 -22.74
N GLN A 383 -2.67 17.12 -22.82
CA GLN A 383 -3.70 16.11 -22.74
C GLN A 383 -4.17 15.95 -21.29
N ALA A 384 -5.39 15.46 -21.10
CA ALA A 384 -5.83 15.06 -19.76
C ALA A 384 -4.95 13.91 -19.26
N CYS A 385 -4.49 14.03 -18.02
CA CYS A 385 -3.66 13.00 -17.39
C CYS A 385 -4.34 12.43 -16.15
N VAL A 386 -3.89 11.25 -15.74
CA VAL A 386 -4.18 10.64 -14.45
C VAL A 386 -2.90 10.64 -13.64
N VAL A 387 -3.01 11.01 -12.36
CA VAL A 387 -1.92 10.82 -11.41
C VAL A 387 -1.95 9.38 -10.92
N SER A 388 -0.87 8.66 -11.19
CA SER A 388 -0.70 7.23 -10.93
C SER A 388 0.52 6.98 -10.05
N LEU A 389 0.59 5.77 -9.48
CA LEU A 389 1.77 5.25 -8.79
C LEU A 389 2.51 4.29 -9.73
N ASP A 390 3.80 4.52 -9.98
CA ASP A 390 4.70 3.56 -10.64
C ASP A 390 5.98 3.47 -9.82
N GLY A 391 6.30 2.28 -9.30
CA GLY A 391 7.52 2.06 -8.54
C GLY A 391 7.68 2.98 -7.32
N ASN A 392 6.59 3.24 -6.59
CA ASN A 392 6.51 4.16 -5.44
C ASN A 392 6.69 5.66 -5.75
N LEU A 393 6.73 6.04 -7.03
CA LEU A 393 6.77 7.42 -7.48
C LEU A 393 5.43 7.85 -8.06
N ALA A 394 5.07 9.11 -7.86
CA ALA A 394 3.90 9.70 -8.50
C ALA A 394 4.28 10.09 -9.93
N VAL A 395 3.51 9.58 -10.89
CA VAL A 395 3.71 9.79 -12.33
C VAL A 395 2.42 10.27 -12.98
N ARG A 396 2.55 11.08 -14.04
CA ARG A 396 1.41 11.56 -14.82
C ARG A 396 1.30 10.74 -16.11
N VAL A 397 0.21 10.01 -16.25
CA VAL A 397 -0.03 9.16 -17.43
C VAL A 397 -1.21 9.69 -18.27
N PRO A 398 -1.16 9.62 -19.60
CA PRO A 398 -2.27 10.07 -20.44
C PRO A 398 -3.56 9.29 -20.13
N LEU A 399 -4.62 10.01 -19.79
CA LEU A 399 -5.87 9.42 -19.31
C LEU A 399 -6.48 8.43 -20.30
N MET A 400 -6.52 8.79 -21.59
CA MET A 400 -7.16 7.94 -22.60
C MET A 400 -6.42 6.65 -22.88
N GLN A 401 -5.08 6.66 -22.82
CA GLN A 401 -4.30 5.44 -22.96
C GLN A 401 -4.60 4.45 -21.84
N CYS A 402 -4.76 4.93 -20.60
CA CYS A 402 -5.13 4.10 -19.46
C CYS A 402 -6.55 3.51 -19.60
N VAL A 403 -7.52 4.32 -20.02
CA VAL A 403 -8.90 3.88 -20.25
C VAL A 403 -8.95 2.83 -21.38
N GLU A 404 -8.23 3.03 -22.47
CA GLU A 404 -8.16 2.08 -23.59
C GLU A 404 -7.51 0.75 -23.17
N LYS A 405 -6.41 0.80 -22.40
CA LYS A 405 -5.77 -0.40 -21.84
C LYS A 405 -6.73 -1.16 -20.91
N THR A 406 -7.48 -0.44 -20.07
CA THR A 406 -8.47 -1.04 -19.15
C THR A 406 -9.59 -1.75 -19.91
N LYS A 407 -10.14 -1.11 -20.95
CA LYS A 407 -11.14 -1.75 -21.83
C LYS A 407 -10.58 -2.97 -22.58
N SER A 408 -9.31 -2.92 -22.97
CA SER A 408 -8.64 -4.04 -23.65
C SER A 408 -8.58 -5.30 -22.77
N VAL A 409 -8.51 -5.17 -21.44
CA VAL A 409 -8.58 -6.32 -20.52
C VAL A 409 -9.95 -7.00 -20.62
N ALA A 410 -11.03 -6.22 -20.56
CA ALA A 410 -12.39 -6.74 -20.69
C ALA A 410 -12.62 -7.41 -22.06
N CYS A 411 -12.11 -6.81 -23.14
CA CYS A 411 -12.14 -7.42 -24.47
C CYS A 411 -11.34 -8.74 -24.51
N ALA A 412 -10.14 -8.77 -23.91
CA ALA A 412 -9.32 -9.99 -23.87
C ALA A 412 -10.02 -11.13 -23.12
N MET A 413 -10.68 -10.83 -22.00
CA MET A 413 -11.49 -11.81 -21.26
C MET A 413 -12.71 -12.28 -22.07
N GLY A 414 -13.44 -11.36 -22.72
CA GLY A 414 -14.57 -11.71 -23.59
C GLY A 414 -14.17 -12.59 -24.79
N ASP A 415 -12.99 -12.35 -25.34
CA ASP A 415 -12.36 -13.15 -26.40
C ASP A 415 -11.73 -14.47 -25.88
N LYS A 416 -11.82 -14.76 -24.58
CA LYS A 416 -11.22 -15.94 -23.91
C LYS A 416 -9.69 -16.00 -24.02
N LYS A 417 -9.03 -14.85 -24.15
CA LYS A 417 -7.57 -14.67 -24.18
C LYS A 417 -7.03 -14.39 -22.77
N TRP A 418 -7.15 -15.37 -21.87
CA TRP A 418 -6.85 -15.23 -20.44
C TRP A 418 -5.40 -14.80 -20.15
N ASP A 419 -4.42 -15.40 -20.84
CA ASP A 419 -3.00 -15.04 -20.65
C ASP A 419 -2.73 -13.58 -21.03
N ASN A 420 -3.43 -13.06 -22.05
CA ASN A 420 -3.33 -11.65 -22.44
C ASN A 420 -3.99 -10.75 -21.38
N ALA A 421 -5.13 -11.15 -20.81
CA ALA A 421 -5.78 -10.41 -19.72
C ALA A 421 -4.84 -10.27 -18.49
N VAL A 422 -4.17 -11.37 -18.10
CA VAL A 422 -3.18 -11.35 -17.01
C VAL A 422 -2.00 -10.44 -17.32
N GLN A 423 -1.51 -10.42 -18.57
CA GLN A 423 -0.42 -9.54 -18.98
C GLN A 423 -0.83 -8.07 -18.97
N LEU A 424 -2.03 -7.75 -19.45
CA LEU A 424 -2.58 -6.38 -19.48
C LEU A 424 -2.85 -5.81 -18.08
N ARG A 425 -3.12 -6.65 -17.08
CA ARG A 425 -3.21 -6.25 -15.66
C ARG A 425 -1.85 -5.79 -15.09
N GLY A 426 -0.75 -6.18 -15.71
CA GLY A 426 0.59 -5.74 -15.34
C GLY A 426 1.43 -6.80 -14.63
N VAL A 427 2.71 -6.46 -14.44
CA VAL A 427 3.74 -7.38 -13.94
C VAL A 427 3.49 -7.78 -12.48
N SER A 428 2.98 -6.85 -11.66
CA SER A 428 2.65 -7.09 -10.25
C SER A 428 1.57 -8.16 -10.10
N PHE A 429 0.46 -8.05 -10.85
CA PHE A 429 -0.62 -9.02 -10.85
C PHE A 429 -0.14 -10.41 -11.27
N LYS A 430 0.60 -10.49 -12.38
CA LYS A 430 1.17 -11.77 -12.87
C LYS A 430 2.07 -12.43 -11.83
N ARG A 431 2.97 -11.66 -11.19
CA ARG A 431 3.86 -12.18 -10.14
C ARG A 431 3.09 -12.68 -8.92
N ASN A 432 2.04 -11.97 -8.50
CA ASN A 432 1.18 -12.42 -7.41
C ASN A 432 0.48 -13.73 -7.75
N LEU A 433 -0.02 -13.86 -8.98
CA LEU A 433 -0.69 -15.07 -9.45
C LEU A 433 0.26 -16.27 -9.50
N GLU A 434 1.47 -16.09 -10.05
CA GLU A 434 2.51 -17.12 -10.09
C GLU A 434 2.94 -17.55 -8.68
N THR A 435 3.12 -16.58 -7.79
CA THR A 435 3.47 -16.83 -6.38
C THR A 435 2.37 -17.62 -5.68
N TYR A 436 1.11 -17.23 -5.84
CA TYR A 436 -0.04 -17.93 -5.29
C TYR A 436 -0.13 -19.38 -5.81
N ARG A 437 -0.02 -19.59 -7.12
CA ARG A 437 -0.06 -20.92 -7.75
C ARG A 437 1.02 -21.87 -7.21
N MET A 438 2.19 -21.34 -6.88
CA MET A 438 3.29 -22.11 -6.33
C MET A 438 3.10 -22.38 -4.83
N LEU A 439 2.76 -21.35 -4.05
CA LEU A 439 2.66 -21.47 -2.59
C LEU A 439 1.44 -22.27 -2.12
N THR A 440 0.38 -22.40 -2.92
CA THR A 440 -0.86 -23.11 -2.51
C THR A 440 -0.89 -24.60 -2.86
N LYS A 441 0.22 -25.17 -3.36
CA LYS A 441 0.31 -26.62 -3.58
C LYS A 441 0.32 -27.36 -2.24
N ILE A 442 -0.33 -28.52 -2.18
CA ILE A 442 -0.37 -29.33 -0.96
C ILE A 442 0.98 -30.02 -0.74
N ASN A 443 1.46 -30.67 -1.79
CA ASN A 443 2.71 -31.40 -1.77
C ASN A 443 3.77 -30.67 -2.60
N PRO A 444 5.05 -30.86 -2.25
CA PRO A 444 6.12 -30.50 -3.15
C PRO A 444 5.98 -31.28 -4.47
N PRO A 445 6.38 -30.70 -5.61
CA PRO A 445 6.38 -31.41 -6.88
C PRO A 445 7.23 -32.69 -6.78
N LYS A 446 6.79 -33.76 -7.47
CA LYS A 446 7.51 -35.05 -7.47
C LYS A 446 8.95 -34.82 -7.95
N THR A 447 9.90 -35.35 -7.16
CA THR A 447 11.36 -35.22 -7.24
C THR A 447 11.93 -34.85 -8.61
N ILE A 448 12.65 -33.74 -8.66
CA ILE A 448 13.50 -33.35 -9.79
C ILE A 448 14.80 -34.16 -9.72
N GLU A 449 15.25 -34.73 -10.83
CA GLU A 449 16.40 -35.67 -10.93
C GLU A 449 17.79 -35.06 -10.60
N HIS A 450 17.88 -33.84 -10.05
CA HIS A 450 19.15 -33.19 -9.74
C HIS A 450 19.51 -33.25 -8.26
N LYS A 451 20.81 -33.16 -7.95
CA LYS A 451 21.30 -32.96 -6.58
C LYS A 451 20.90 -31.55 -6.12
N GLY A 452 19.89 -31.45 -5.26
CA GLY A 452 19.46 -30.19 -4.67
C GLY A 452 20.50 -29.57 -3.74
N TYR A 453 20.46 -28.25 -3.61
CA TYR A 453 21.27 -27.44 -2.70
C TYR A 453 20.73 -27.48 -1.27
N ARG A 454 21.57 -27.19 -0.28
CA ARG A 454 21.17 -26.99 1.12
C ARG A 454 21.23 -25.51 1.47
N LEU A 455 20.06 -24.90 1.66
CA LEU A 455 19.94 -23.46 1.87
C LEU A 455 19.36 -23.21 3.27
N ALA A 456 19.98 -22.28 4.00
CA ALA A 456 19.58 -21.94 5.37
C ALA A 456 18.82 -20.61 5.42
N VAL A 457 17.86 -20.50 6.33
CA VAL A 457 17.14 -19.26 6.66
C VAL A 457 17.19 -18.98 8.16
N MET A 458 17.30 -17.70 8.51
CA MET A 458 17.35 -17.25 9.90
C MET A 458 16.76 -15.83 10.06
N HIS A 459 16.38 -15.47 11.28
CA HIS A 459 16.08 -14.09 11.64
C HIS A 459 17.28 -13.42 12.31
N CYS A 460 17.39 -12.09 12.17
CA CYS A 460 18.38 -11.30 12.90
C CYS A 460 17.85 -9.90 13.20
N GLY A 461 18.05 -9.42 14.44
CA GLY A 461 17.55 -8.13 14.90
C GLY A 461 16.29 -8.24 15.75
N ALA A 462 15.54 -7.14 15.85
CA ALA A 462 14.29 -7.10 16.60
C ALA A 462 13.16 -7.86 15.87
N PRO A 463 12.20 -8.46 16.60
CA PRO A 463 11.02 -9.07 15.99
C PRO A 463 10.24 -8.07 15.14
N CYS A 464 9.75 -8.52 13.98
CA CYS A 464 9.00 -7.69 13.06
C CYS A 464 7.89 -8.49 12.36
N CYS A 465 6.76 -7.84 12.06
CA CYS A 465 5.68 -8.46 11.29
C CYS A 465 6.15 -8.78 9.86
N GLY A 466 5.68 -9.91 9.32
CA GLY A 466 6.05 -10.40 7.99
C GLY A 466 7.30 -11.30 7.94
N MET A 467 8.07 -11.39 9.04
CA MET A 467 9.22 -12.32 9.14
C MET A 467 8.80 -13.78 8.87
N ASN A 468 7.75 -14.24 9.55
CA ASN A 468 7.20 -15.59 9.38
C ASN A 468 6.69 -15.86 7.96
N SER A 469 6.00 -14.89 7.35
CA SER A 469 5.48 -14.97 5.98
C SER A 469 6.63 -15.10 4.97
N ALA A 470 7.74 -14.38 5.20
CA ALA A 470 8.96 -14.48 4.38
C ALA A 470 9.65 -15.84 4.52
N VAL A 471 9.78 -16.37 5.74
CA VAL A 471 10.32 -17.73 5.97
C VAL A 471 9.47 -18.77 5.24
N ARG A 472 8.14 -18.71 5.38
CA ARG A 472 7.23 -19.65 4.70
C ARG A 472 7.42 -19.61 3.18
N SER A 473 7.46 -18.41 2.60
CA SER A 473 7.65 -18.25 1.15
C SER A 473 8.98 -18.83 0.70
N PHE A 474 10.06 -18.56 1.44
CA PHE A 474 11.38 -19.11 1.15
C PHE A 474 11.39 -20.64 1.22
N VAL A 475 10.94 -21.23 2.33
CA VAL A 475 10.96 -22.68 2.56
C VAL A 475 10.18 -23.41 1.47
N ARG A 476 8.95 -22.96 1.16
CA ARG A 476 8.16 -23.58 0.09
C ARG A 476 8.82 -23.44 -1.28
N ASN A 477 9.43 -22.30 -1.59
CA ASN A 477 10.18 -22.13 -2.85
C ASN A 477 11.37 -23.08 -2.98
N ILE A 478 12.16 -23.23 -1.92
CA ILE A 478 13.35 -24.09 -1.91
C ILE A 478 12.93 -25.55 -2.08
N ILE A 479 11.95 -26.02 -1.31
CA ILE A 479 11.46 -27.40 -1.41
C ILE A 479 10.78 -27.63 -2.77
N PHE A 480 10.08 -26.62 -3.32
CA PHE A 480 9.47 -26.70 -4.66
C PHE A 480 10.50 -26.96 -5.76
N ARG A 481 11.72 -26.43 -5.60
CA ARG A 481 12.83 -26.66 -6.52
C ARG A 481 13.55 -28.00 -6.28
N GLY A 482 13.20 -28.76 -5.24
CA GLY A 482 13.90 -30.00 -4.87
C GLY A 482 15.14 -29.79 -4.00
N ASP A 483 15.34 -28.57 -3.49
CA ASP A 483 16.42 -28.21 -2.58
C ASP A 483 16.02 -28.50 -1.11
N THR A 484 17.01 -28.59 -0.22
CA THR A 484 16.78 -28.78 1.23
C THR A 484 16.80 -27.43 1.94
N ALA A 485 15.72 -27.11 2.65
CA ALA A 485 15.65 -25.94 3.52
C ALA A 485 16.11 -26.29 4.95
N LEU A 486 16.98 -25.45 5.52
CA LEU A 486 17.43 -25.51 6.91
C LEU A 486 16.98 -24.23 7.63
N ALA A 487 16.45 -24.36 8.83
CA ALA A 487 16.16 -23.25 9.71
C ALA A 487 17.22 -23.16 10.80
N ILE A 488 17.74 -21.95 11.01
CA ILE A 488 18.63 -21.63 12.13
C ILE A 488 17.79 -20.89 13.17
N HIS A 489 17.76 -21.44 14.39
CA HIS A 489 16.97 -20.87 15.48
C HIS A 489 17.74 -19.78 16.23
N ASP A 490 17.01 -18.84 16.82
CA ASP A 490 17.54 -17.77 17.69
C ASP A 490 18.68 -16.92 17.07
N GLY A 491 18.66 -16.78 15.74
CA GLY A 491 19.61 -15.95 15.00
C GLY A 491 21.05 -16.43 15.09
N PHE A 492 22.00 -15.52 15.27
CA PHE A 492 23.43 -15.89 15.34
C PHE A 492 23.78 -16.68 16.61
N ASP A 493 23.04 -16.52 17.71
CA ASP A 493 23.29 -17.27 18.94
C ASP A 493 23.09 -18.77 18.70
N GLY A 494 21.91 -19.15 18.17
CA GLY A 494 21.65 -20.55 17.81
C GLY A 494 22.51 -21.02 16.63
N PHE A 495 22.94 -20.12 15.74
CA PHE A 495 23.92 -20.46 14.71
C PHE A 495 25.25 -20.90 15.33
N ILE A 496 25.77 -20.18 16.32
CA ILE A 496 27.03 -20.50 17.01
C ILE A 496 26.89 -21.83 17.77
N GLU A 497 25.76 -22.03 18.45
CA GLU A 497 25.46 -23.25 19.20
C GLU A 497 25.20 -24.48 18.31
N GLY A 498 24.88 -24.25 17.03
CA GLY A 498 24.56 -25.29 16.06
C GLY A 498 23.10 -25.76 16.12
N ASP A 499 22.18 -24.92 16.59
CA ASP A 499 20.73 -25.18 16.56
C ASP A 499 20.16 -24.96 15.15
N ILE A 500 20.52 -25.87 14.25
CA ILE A 500 20.14 -25.87 12.85
C ILE A 500 19.35 -27.14 12.55
N ARG A 501 18.12 -26.98 12.07
CA ARG A 501 17.19 -28.10 11.85
C ARG A 501 16.63 -28.04 10.42
N PRO A 502 16.43 -29.19 9.74
CA PRO A 502 15.65 -29.21 8.51
C PRO A 502 14.24 -28.71 8.80
N ILE A 503 13.75 -27.79 7.97
CA ILE A 503 12.38 -27.26 8.06
C ILE A 503 11.55 -27.82 6.91
N THR A 504 10.33 -28.25 7.22
CA THR A 504 9.49 -28.99 6.26
C THR A 504 8.40 -28.11 5.63
N TRP A 505 7.83 -28.59 4.53
CA TRP A 505 6.73 -27.92 3.82
C TRP A 505 5.53 -27.64 4.73
N THR A 506 5.19 -28.61 5.58
CA THR A 506 4.02 -28.60 6.48
C THR A 506 4.23 -27.74 7.72
N GLU A 507 5.46 -27.61 8.19
CA GLU A 507 5.81 -26.88 9.41
C GLU A 507 5.58 -25.36 9.28
N VAL A 508 5.81 -24.82 8.08
CA VAL A 508 5.60 -23.39 7.78
C VAL A 508 4.15 -23.05 7.38
N SER A 509 3.24 -24.02 7.41
CA SER A 509 1.82 -23.79 7.13
C SER A 509 1.18 -22.94 8.24
N GLY A 510 0.37 -21.95 7.87
CA GLY A 510 -0.30 -21.05 8.81
C GLY A 510 0.57 -19.90 9.33
N TRP A 511 1.81 -19.76 8.83
CA TRP A 511 2.74 -18.71 9.28
C TRP A 511 2.45 -17.33 8.66
N VAL A 512 1.62 -17.23 7.62
CA VAL A 512 1.40 -15.97 6.89
C VAL A 512 0.81 -14.88 7.79
N GLY A 513 -0.24 -15.21 8.56
CA GLY A 513 -0.92 -14.27 9.45
C GLY A 513 -0.32 -14.15 10.86
N GLN A 514 0.80 -14.83 11.14
CA GLN A 514 1.41 -14.81 12.47
C GLN A 514 2.45 -13.70 12.61
N GLY A 515 2.24 -12.79 13.56
CA GLY A 515 3.24 -11.81 13.97
C GLY A 515 4.44 -12.44 14.68
N GLY A 516 5.49 -11.64 14.91
CA GLY A 516 6.70 -12.08 15.61
C GLY A 516 7.67 -12.88 14.73
N ALA A 517 8.45 -13.77 15.37
CA ALA A 517 9.52 -14.52 14.73
C ALA A 517 9.56 -15.97 15.26
N ASN A 518 8.93 -16.90 14.55
CA ASN A 518 8.76 -18.30 14.99
C ASN A 518 10.09 -19.06 15.10
N LEU A 519 11.11 -18.68 14.32
CA LEU A 519 12.46 -19.25 14.47
C LEU A 519 13.22 -18.66 15.68
N GLY A 520 12.68 -17.64 16.34
CA GLY A 520 13.45 -16.82 17.29
C GLY A 520 14.30 -15.77 16.57
N THR A 521 14.58 -14.66 17.24
CA THR A 521 15.46 -13.60 16.71
C THR A 521 16.23 -12.91 17.84
N ARG A 522 17.48 -12.57 17.58
CA ARG A 522 18.42 -11.93 18.51
C ARG A 522 19.19 -10.82 17.80
N ARG A 523 19.72 -9.86 18.55
CA ARG A 523 20.54 -8.74 18.04
C ARG A 523 22.04 -9.04 18.03
N THR A 524 22.45 -10.24 18.41
CA THR A 524 23.86 -10.64 18.40
C THR A 524 24.41 -10.62 16.99
N LEU A 525 25.62 -10.07 16.85
CA LEU A 525 26.33 -9.95 15.59
C LEU A 525 27.47 -10.98 15.50
N PRO A 526 27.84 -11.42 14.30
CA PRO A 526 29.07 -12.16 14.10
C PRO A 526 30.28 -11.25 14.38
N ASP A 527 31.22 -11.74 15.18
CA ASP A 527 32.45 -11.05 15.56
C ASP A 527 33.65 -12.01 15.46
N ASP A 528 34.85 -11.49 15.72
CA ASP A 528 36.09 -12.28 15.59
C ASP A 528 36.16 -13.45 16.59
N LYS A 529 35.36 -13.43 17.66
CA LYS A 529 35.34 -14.50 18.67
C LYS A 529 34.44 -15.66 18.26
N ASN A 530 33.40 -15.39 17.48
CA ASN A 530 32.38 -16.38 17.14
C ASN A 530 32.41 -16.85 15.68
N ILE A 531 33.17 -16.17 14.80
CA ILE A 531 33.20 -16.48 13.36
C ILE A 531 33.69 -17.91 13.05
N GLU A 532 34.72 -18.40 13.77
CA GLU A 532 35.25 -19.75 13.55
C GLU A 532 34.20 -20.83 13.81
N GLN A 533 33.37 -20.59 14.82
CA GLN A 533 32.28 -21.49 15.18
C GLN A 533 31.18 -21.45 14.11
N ILE A 534 30.80 -20.27 13.58
CA ILE A 534 29.85 -20.15 12.47
C ILE A 534 30.35 -20.92 11.24
N VAL A 535 31.63 -20.76 10.90
CA VAL A 535 32.28 -21.47 9.78
C VAL A 535 32.25 -22.99 9.97
N LYS A 536 32.52 -23.46 11.19
CA LYS A 536 32.41 -24.88 11.54
C LYS A 536 31.00 -25.40 11.29
N GLN A 537 29.96 -24.64 11.65
CA GLN A 537 28.57 -25.05 11.44
C GLN A 537 28.17 -25.04 9.96
N LEU A 538 28.58 -24.03 9.18
CA LEU A 538 28.39 -24.01 7.73
C LEU A 538 28.93 -25.29 7.08
N LYS A 539 30.12 -25.73 7.50
CA LYS A 539 30.76 -26.95 7.01
C LYS A 539 30.04 -28.21 7.46
N GLN A 540 29.70 -28.30 8.76
CA GLN A 540 29.02 -29.45 9.36
C GLN A 540 27.66 -29.70 8.70
N PHE A 541 26.85 -28.66 8.52
CA PHE A 541 25.51 -28.74 7.94
C PHE A 541 25.51 -28.61 6.40
N ARG A 542 26.69 -28.40 5.79
CA ARG A 542 26.92 -28.23 4.35
C ARG A 542 26.01 -27.16 3.74
N ILE A 543 25.93 -26.01 4.40
CA ILE A 543 25.10 -24.88 3.96
C ILE A 543 25.75 -24.24 2.73
N GLN A 544 24.99 -24.12 1.65
CA GLN A 544 25.44 -23.61 0.34
C GLN A 544 24.83 -22.25 0.00
N GLY A 545 23.95 -21.74 0.85
CA GLY A 545 23.40 -20.39 0.74
C GLY A 545 22.65 -20.02 2.00
N LEU A 546 22.64 -18.73 2.33
CA LEU A 546 22.08 -18.20 3.56
C LEU A 546 21.15 -17.03 3.27
N LEU A 547 19.92 -17.12 3.75
CA LEU A 547 18.95 -16.03 3.78
C LEU A 547 18.82 -15.51 5.20
N VAL A 548 19.10 -14.22 5.41
CA VAL A 548 18.92 -13.55 6.70
C VAL A 548 17.75 -12.58 6.57
N ILE A 549 16.72 -12.75 7.39
CA ILE A 549 15.55 -11.87 7.42
C ILE A 549 15.68 -10.98 8.65
N GLY A 550 15.81 -9.67 8.46
CA GLY A 550 16.08 -8.80 9.59
C GLY A 550 16.38 -7.35 9.28
N GLY A 551 16.66 -6.60 10.34
CA GLY A 551 16.89 -5.15 10.29
C GLY A 551 18.32 -4.78 9.93
N PHE A 552 18.77 -3.65 10.48
CA PHE A 552 20.13 -3.14 10.28
C PHE A 552 21.19 -4.14 10.78
N GLU A 553 20.90 -4.88 11.86
CA GLU A 553 21.77 -5.93 12.39
C GLU A 553 21.99 -7.06 11.39
N ALA A 554 20.96 -7.46 10.63
CA ALA A 554 21.07 -8.48 9.59
C ALA A 554 21.98 -8.01 8.45
N PHE A 555 21.78 -6.77 8.00
CA PHE A 555 22.61 -6.14 6.97
C PHE A 555 24.08 -6.08 7.41
N HIS A 556 24.34 -5.58 8.62
CA HIS A 556 25.69 -5.48 9.16
C HIS A 556 26.34 -6.85 9.36
N SER A 557 25.58 -7.84 9.81
CA SER A 557 26.06 -9.21 10.01
C SER A 557 26.50 -9.85 8.69
N VAL A 558 25.69 -9.75 7.64
CA VAL A 558 26.05 -10.32 6.33
C VAL A 558 27.24 -9.60 5.71
N LEU A 559 27.36 -8.28 5.91
CA LEU A 559 28.55 -7.52 5.49
C LEU A 559 29.80 -8.03 6.20
N ASN A 560 29.74 -8.22 7.52
CA ASN A 560 30.83 -8.74 8.34
C ASN A 560 31.28 -10.14 7.87
N LEU A 561 30.33 -11.02 7.53
CA LEU A 561 30.63 -12.34 6.94
C LEU A 561 31.26 -12.21 5.53
N ALA A 562 30.75 -11.30 4.71
CA ALA A 562 31.23 -11.09 3.34
C ALA A 562 32.68 -10.59 3.30
N GLU A 563 33.06 -9.66 4.18
CA GLU A 563 34.43 -9.14 4.31
C GLU A 563 35.44 -10.22 4.72
N ARG A 564 34.98 -11.27 5.42
CA ARG A 564 35.82 -12.38 5.89
C ARG A 564 35.91 -13.56 4.92
N ARG A 565 35.32 -13.46 3.72
CA ARG A 565 35.43 -14.49 2.66
C ARG A 565 36.87 -14.84 2.25
N ASN A 566 37.79 -13.88 2.37
CA ASN A 566 39.21 -14.11 2.08
C ASN A 566 39.92 -14.95 3.15
N GLN A 567 39.34 -15.03 4.36
CA GLN A 567 39.90 -15.77 5.50
C GLN A 567 39.32 -17.18 5.60
N PHE A 568 38.04 -17.34 5.26
CA PHE A 568 37.33 -18.61 5.36
C PHE A 568 36.63 -18.96 4.04
N ALA A 569 37.08 -20.03 3.38
CA ALA A 569 36.52 -20.49 2.12
C ALA A 569 35.04 -20.92 2.26
N GLU A 570 34.63 -21.37 3.45
CA GLU A 570 33.25 -21.74 3.77
C GLU A 570 32.27 -20.56 3.71
N LEU A 571 32.74 -19.31 3.84
CA LEU A 571 31.91 -18.11 3.72
C LEU A 571 31.66 -17.69 2.26
N CYS A 572 32.30 -18.35 1.30
CA CYS A 572 32.13 -18.10 -0.15
C CYS A 572 30.85 -18.72 -0.70
N ILE A 573 29.75 -18.57 0.04
CA ILE A 573 28.38 -18.93 -0.35
C ILE A 573 27.57 -17.67 -0.68
N PRO A 574 26.52 -17.76 -1.52
CA PRO A 574 25.54 -16.69 -1.68
C PRO A 574 24.85 -16.39 -0.33
N MET A 575 24.87 -15.13 0.06
CA MET A 575 24.21 -14.61 1.25
C MET A 575 23.30 -13.47 0.82
N CYS A 576 22.04 -13.48 1.26
CA CYS A 576 21.05 -12.45 0.93
C CYS A 576 20.35 -11.98 2.20
N VAL A 577 20.01 -10.69 2.23
CA VAL A 577 19.25 -10.09 3.33
C VAL A 577 17.88 -9.67 2.81
N ILE A 578 16.82 -10.07 3.52
CA ILE A 578 15.49 -9.46 3.35
C ILE A 578 15.30 -8.46 4.48
N PRO A 579 15.22 -7.15 4.16
CA PRO A 579 14.98 -6.11 5.15
C PRO A 579 13.66 -6.32 5.89
N ALA A 580 13.72 -6.54 7.20
CA ALA A 580 12.58 -6.73 8.09
C ALA A 580 12.81 -5.96 9.40
N THR A 581 12.18 -4.80 9.52
CA THR A 581 12.24 -3.91 10.68
C THR A 581 11.10 -2.90 10.57
N ILE A 582 10.54 -2.47 11.68
CA ILE A 582 9.55 -1.38 11.69
C ILE A 582 10.18 -0.02 11.36
N SER A 583 11.49 0.13 11.55
CA SER A 583 12.17 1.43 11.47
C SER A 583 12.45 1.90 10.05
N ASN A 584 12.37 1.02 9.05
CA ASN A 584 12.78 1.28 7.67
C ASN A 584 14.20 1.84 7.50
N ASN A 585 15.14 1.42 8.35
CA ASN A 585 16.49 1.98 8.40
C ASN A 585 17.55 1.10 7.73
N VAL A 586 17.15 0.14 6.90
CA VAL A 586 18.08 -0.76 6.22
C VAL A 586 18.54 -0.12 4.90
N PRO A 587 19.85 0.13 4.70
CA PRO A 587 20.33 0.74 3.48
C PRO A 587 20.05 -0.09 2.22
N GLY A 588 19.74 0.59 1.11
CA GLY A 588 19.59 -0.03 -0.21
C GLY A 588 18.17 -0.49 -0.56
N THR A 589 17.19 -0.21 0.30
CA THR A 589 15.76 -0.43 0.04
C THR A 589 14.95 0.78 0.49
N ASP A 590 13.83 1.05 -0.19
CA ASP A 590 12.87 2.07 0.23
C ASP A 590 11.88 1.53 1.27
N PHE A 591 11.81 0.20 1.41
CA PHE A 591 10.86 -0.47 2.31
C PHE A 591 11.50 -1.66 3.04
N SER A 592 11.08 -1.86 4.28
CA SER A 592 11.31 -3.09 5.04
C SER A 592 9.99 -3.71 5.50
N LEU A 593 9.98 -5.03 5.60
CA LEU A 593 8.83 -5.78 6.12
C LEU A 593 8.47 -5.29 7.53
N GLY A 594 7.18 -5.10 7.76
CA GLY A 594 6.58 -4.68 9.03
C GLY A 594 6.52 -3.16 9.28
N THR A 595 7.09 -2.33 8.39
CA THR A 595 6.93 -0.86 8.43
C THR A 595 5.47 -0.45 8.27
N ASP A 596 4.78 -1.03 7.29
CA ASP A 596 3.35 -0.75 7.03
C ASP A 596 2.46 -1.14 8.23
N THR A 597 2.73 -2.29 8.86
CA THR A 597 2.02 -2.68 10.09
C THR A 597 2.21 -1.65 11.20
N ALA A 598 3.45 -1.19 11.42
CA ALA A 598 3.72 -0.16 12.42
C ALA A 598 3.05 1.19 12.07
N LEU A 599 3.03 1.57 10.80
CA LEU A 599 2.34 2.79 10.35
C LEU A 599 0.83 2.72 10.59
N ASN A 600 0.19 1.58 10.31
CA ASN A 600 -1.24 1.40 10.57
C ASN A 600 -1.56 1.48 12.07
N GLU A 601 -0.75 0.87 12.93
CA GLU A 601 -0.89 0.96 14.40
C GLU A 601 -0.74 2.42 14.90
N ILE A 602 0.31 3.13 14.45
CA ILE A 602 0.50 4.54 14.84
C ILE A 602 -0.66 5.40 14.32
N THR A 603 -1.13 5.15 13.10
CA THR A 603 -2.24 5.88 12.48
C THR A 603 -3.54 5.68 13.26
N GLU A 604 -3.83 4.45 13.69
CA GLU A 604 -5.00 4.14 14.51
C GLU A 604 -4.92 4.81 15.89
N ILE A 605 -3.75 4.76 16.53
CA ILE A 605 -3.52 5.47 17.80
C ILE A 605 -3.74 6.98 17.62
N CYS A 606 -3.22 7.56 16.55
CA CYS A 606 -3.42 8.97 16.22
C CYS A 606 -4.91 9.30 16.04
N ASP A 607 -5.69 8.41 15.40
CA ASP A 607 -7.13 8.58 15.25
C ASP A 607 -7.86 8.59 16.60
N ARG A 608 -7.55 7.62 17.48
CA ARG A 608 -8.15 7.52 18.83
C ARG A 608 -7.80 8.74 19.70
N ILE A 609 -6.53 9.16 19.67
CA ILE A 609 -6.05 10.35 20.38
C ILE A 609 -6.72 11.63 19.85
N ARG A 610 -6.84 11.75 18.52
CA ARG A 610 -7.52 12.88 17.87
C ARG A 610 -8.98 12.98 18.30
N GLN A 611 -9.68 11.85 18.39
CA GLN A 611 -11.07 11.81 18.87
C GLN A 611 -11.17 12.31 20.32
N SER A 612 -10.23 11.91 21.18
CA SER A 612 -10.13 12.42 22.56
C SER A 612 -9.88 13.93 22.62
N ALA A 613 -8.98 14.44 21.77
CA ALA A 613 -8.69 15.87 21.66
C ALA A 613 -9.92 16.68 21.20
N GLN A 614 -10.72 16.14 20.28
CA GLN A 614 -11.95 16.78 19.80
C GLN A 614 -13.01 16.90 20.91
N GLY A 615 -13.14 15.88 21.75
CA GLY A 615 -14.13 15.88 22.84
C GLY A 615 -13.80 16.91 23.94
N THR A 616 -12.53 17.02 24.30
CA THR A 616 -12.08 17.93 25.37
C THR A 616 -11.84 19.37 24.91
N LYS A 617 -11.54 19.55 23.61
CA LYS A 617 -11.18 20.82 22.95
C LYS A 617 -9.90 21.45 23.53
N ARG A 618 -9.22 22.25 22.71
CA ARG A 618 -7.97 22.97 23.04
C ARG A 618 -6.89 22.09 23.66
N ARG A 619 -6.74 20.87 23.14
CA ARG A 619 -5.74 19.90 23.58
C ARG A 619 -4.75 19.60 22.46
N VAL A 620 -3.47 19.56 22.82
CA VAL A 620 -2.37 19.16 21.93
C VAL A 620 -1.78 17.86 22.48
N PHE A 621 -1.56 16.89 21.61
CA PHE A 621 -0.85 15.67 21.94
C PHE A 621 0.50 15.65 21.25
N VAL A 622 1.53 15.28 22.01
CA VAL A 622 2.86 14.96 21.49
C VAL A 622 3.01 13.45 21.58
N VAL A 623 3.20 12.80 20.43
CA VAL A 623 3.25 11.35 20.29
C VAL A 623 4.66 10.97 19.86
N GLU A 624 5.38 10.27 20.74
CA GLU A 624 6.70 9.72 20.42
C GLU A 624 6.55 8.42 19.65
N THR A 625 7.31 8.29 18.56
CA THR A 625 7.32 7.14 17.66
C THR A 625 8.65 6.41 17.70
N MET A 626 8.63 5.13 17.32
CA MET A 626 9.85 4.35 17.14
C MET A 626 10.54 4.73 15.81
N GLY A 627 11.74 4.20 15.57
CA GLY A 627 12.51 4.48 14.34
C GLY A 627 14.01 4.70 14.61
N GLY A 628 14.37 4.93 15.88
CA GLY A 628 15.75 5.26 16.25
C GLY A 628 16.12 6.62 15.66
N TYR A 629 17.18 6.66 14.84
CA TYR A 629 17.57 7.86 14.10
C TYR A 629 16.89 7.98 12.72
N CYS A 630 16.02 7.03 12.36
CA CYS A 630 15.28 7.09 11.12
C CYS A 630 13.87 7.65 11.38
N GLY A 631 13.59 8.82 10.82
CA GLY A 631 12.33 9.54 10.93
C GLY A 631 11.20 8.98 10.08
N TYR A 632 11.39 7.86 9.36
CA TYR A 632 10.40 7.32 8.42
C TYR A 632 9.00 7.14 9.04
N LEU A 633 8.92 6.51 10.23
CA LEU A 633 7.65 6.31 10.93
C LEU A 633 7.03 7.63 11.37
N ALA A 634 7.81 8.54 11.97
CA ALA A 634 7.34 9.85 12.41
C ALA A 634 6.78 10.68 11.25
N THR A 635 7.51 10.73 10.12
CA THR A 635 7.12 11.50 8.93
C THR A 635 5.85 10.94 8.30
N LEU A 636 5.83 9.64 7.98
CA LEU A 636 4.70 9.05 7.27
C LEU A 636 3.46 8.91 8.16
N ALA A 637 3.62 8.59 9.44
CA ALA A 637 2.50 8.61 10.37
C ALA A 637 2.01 10.04 10.63
N GLY A 638 2.88 11.05 10.56
CA GLY A 638 2.49 12.44 10.63
C GLY A 638 1.61 12.83 9.45
N LEU A 639 2.00 12.42 8.24
CA LEU A 639 1.21 12.61 7.03
C LEU A 639 -0.14 11.87 7.09
N ALA A 640 -0.14 10.58 7.42
CA ALA A 640 -1.33 9.74 7.51
C ALA A 640 -2.26 10.15 8.67
N GLY A 641 -1.68 10.55 9.80
CA GLY A 641 -2.38 11.03 10.98
C GLY A 641 -2.90 12.46 10.85
N GLY A 642 -2.45 13.21 9.83
CA GLY A 642 -2.75 14.63 9.66
C GLY A 642 -2.26 15.46 10.84
N ALA A 643 -1.03 15.17 11.29
CA ALA A 643 -0.34 15.91 12.33
C ALA A 643 0.00 17.33 11.87
N ASP A 644 0.18 18.20 12.84
CA ASP A 644 0.57 19.59 12.65
C ASP A 644 2.09 19.73 12.47
N ALA A 645 2.87 18.86 13.13
CA ALA A 645 4.31 18.78 12.99
C ALA A 645 4.78 17.33 13.21
N ALA A 646 5.91 16.98 12.59
CA ALA A 646 6.64 15.74 12.83
C ALA A 646 8.12 16.09 12.97
N TYR A 647 8.67 15.93 14.17
CA TYR A 647 10.08 16.20 14.43
C TYR A 647 10.91 14.94 14.19
N ILE A 648 11.93 15.05 13.35
CA ILE A 648 12.77 13.91 12.95
C ILE A 648 14.25 14.25 13.10
N PHE A 649 15.10 13.23 13.12
CA PHE A 649 16.55 13.43 13.26
C PHE A 649 17.18 14.01 11.98
N GLU A 650 16.63 13.64 10.82
CA GLU A 650 17.13 14.02 9.50
C GLU A 650 16.91 15.51 9.18
N GLU A 651 15.98 16.18 9.88
CA GLU A 651 15.68 17.60 9.75
C GLU A 651 15.97 18.33 11.07
N PRO A 652 17.16 18.96 11.21
CA PRO A 652 17.50 19.70 12.42
C PRO A 652 16.54 20.86 12.65
N PHE A 653 15.95 20.93 13.84
CA PHE A 653 15.08 22.03 14.25
C PHE A 653 15.66 22.79 15.45
N THR A 654 15.34 24.07 15.53
CA THR A 654 15.77 24.99 16.59
C THR A 654 14.60 25.38 17.48
N ILE A 655 14.90 26.11 18.55
CA ILE A 655 13.87 26.70 19.42
C ILE A 655 12.94 27.66 18.64
N ASN A 656 13.44 28.32 17.59
CA ASN A 656 12.65 29.26 16.80
C ASN A 656 11.58 28.53 15.97
N ASP A 657 11.90 27.34 15.46
CA ASP A 657 10.98 26.51 14.69
C ASP A 657 9.84 26.02 15.59
N LEU A 658 10.17 25.55 16.80
CA LEU A 658 9.17 25.19 17.81
C LEU A 658 8.24 26.36 18.16
N ILE A 659 8.79 27.58 18.30
CA ILE A 659 7.98 28.78 18.56
C ILE A 659 7.06 29.09 17.37
N SER A 660 7.53 28.90 16.14
CA SER A 660 6.73 29.07 14.93
C SER A 660 5.54 28.09 14.89
N ASP A 661 5.79 26.81 15.17
CA ASP A 661 4.75 25.78 15.21
C ASP A 661 3.70 26.07 16.29
N ILE A 662 4.12 26.54 17.46
CA ILE A 662 3.21 26.96 18.53
C ILE A 662 2.33 28.12 18.10
N ARG A 663 2.88 29.12 17.38
CA ARG A 663 2.10 30.25 16.85
C ARG A 663 1.08 29.77 15.81
N LEU A 664 1.48 28.86 14.92
CA LEU A 664 0.59 28.29 13.91
C LEU A 664 -0.55 27.48 14.56
N MET A 665 -0.25 26.69 15.59
CA MET A 665 -1.27 25.98 16.36
C MET A 665 -2.22 26.94 17.08
N HIS A 666 -1.73 28.04 17.64
CA HIS A 666 -2.57 29.05 18.27
C HIS A 666 -3.56 29.66 17.26
N ALA A 667 -3.06 30.11 16.09
CA ALA A 667 -3.90 30.65 15.03
C ALA A 667 -4.95 29.64 14.55
N LYS A 668 -4.55 28.38 14.38
CA LYS A 668 -5.44 27.28 14.03
C LYS A 668 -6.57 27.06 15.07
N MET A 669 -6.28 27.24 16.36
CA MET A 669 -7.29 27.12 17.42
C MET A 669 -8.27 28.29 17.42
N ASP A 670 -7.81 29.50 17.05
CA ASP A 670 -8.66 30.68 16.91
C ASP A 670 -9.62 30.57 15.71
N GLU A 671 -9.20 29.91 14.64
CA GLU A 671 -10.03 29.60 13.45
C GLU A 671 -11.02 28.44 13.65
N GLY A 672 -11.09 27.87 14.86
CA GLY A 672 -12.10 26.88 15.24
C GLY A 672 -11.64 25.42 15.20
N VAL A 673 -10.41 25.12 14.78
CA VAL A 673 -9.84 23.77 14.89
C VAL A 673 -9.15 23.62 16.25
N THR A 674 -9.93 23.28 17.28
CA THR A 674 -9.47 23.26 18.68
C THR A 674 -8.69 21.98 19.06
N ARG A 675 -7.74 21.54 18.23
CA ARG A 675 -6.86 20.39 18.53
C ARG A 675 -5.48 20.52 17.87
N GLY A 676 -4.47 19.92 18.50
CA GLY A 676 -3.14 19.76 17.93
C GLY A 676 -2.63 18.31 18.03
N LEU A 677 -1.85 17.88 17.04
CA LEU A 677 -1.16 16.60 17.06
C LEU A 677 0.27 16.80 16.55
N ILE A 678 1.25 16.38 17.34
CA ILE A 678 2.67 16.45 17.02
C ILE A 678 3.24 15.05 17.11
N LEU A 679 4.01 14.63 16.11
CA LEU A 679 4.82 13.42 16.18
C LEU A 679 6.28 13.77 16.47
N ARG A 680 6.97 12.88 17.18
CA ARG A 680 8.38 13.01 17.54
C ARG A 680 9.09 11.67 17.46
#